data_AF-A0A0G7ZMR0-F1
#
_entry.id   AF-A0A0G7ZMR0-F1
#
_cell.length_a   1.000
_cell.length_b   1.000
_cell.length_c   1.000
_cell.angle_alpha   90.00
_cell.angle_beta   90.00
_cell.angle_gamma   90.00
#
_symmetry.space_group_name_H-M   'P 1'
#
loop_
_entity.id
_entity.type
_entity.pdbx_description
1 polymer ?
#
loop_
_entity_poly.entity_id
_entity_poly.type
_entity_poly.pdbx_seq_one_letter_code
_entity_poly.pdbx_strand_id
1 'polypeptide(L)'
;MIEKYNHLSIEKKWQNYWEKNNIFYTNLNTNKKKYYVLDMFPYPSGSGLHVGHPEGYTATDIIARMKKMQGYEVLHPIGFDAFGLPAEQYAIKTGNSPAKFTEKNIINFRIQLKKLAFAFDWKKEVNTTDRNYFKITQIIFARLYKNGLAELKEIEVNWSPSLNTVLANEEIILNKEGKRVAERDDLPVYKKKMQQWVLKITKYADRLFKGLDKLNWPESVKNLQKNWIYLKDHNNNFTDKLHLKDWIFARQRYWGEPFPIIHFENGEIYLIPEEEYPIKLPEIKNYHFSQDGKPALSHAKNWINVEINGKKGIRDLNTMPQWAGSCWYYIAYLLKQDNGTYLDIDSNKAKELIDKWLPVDLYIGGQEHAVLHLLYARFWHLFLYDLKITSIEEPFIRLFNQGMILGPDGQKMSKSKGNVINPDQIIEKYGADTLRLYLMFMGPLDEKKAWSDKSINGIYNWLQRVYRLFIVEGNLKIVENPNYQLKINFNKLLDKIEKDFTNLKFNTAISQMMIFINFLYKEREITKKITLSFLQILSCYAPHIAEEIAFLKEKKIINFFTKSWPKKYTIEEKRGNRIYIVQINGKFRGKILEINDLDIRDDGKLREYLNRNFKKYLQNKINYRLKIIKDKIILIEF
;
A
#
# COMPACT_ATOMS: atom_id res chain seq x y z
N MET A 1 -29.64 15.69 -22.38
CA MET A 1 -28.30 15.25 -21.93
C MET A 1 -28.45 14.05 -21.02
N ILE A 2 -27.49 13.12 -20.97
CA ILE A 2 -27.55 11.97 -20.05
C ILE A 2 -27.35 12.51 -18.61
N GLU A 3 -28.42 12.60 -17.84
CA GLU A 3 -28.42 13.21 -16.49
C GLU A 3 -27.86 12.31 -15.39
N LYS A 4 -27.54 11.06 -15.71
CA LYS A 4 -27.04 10.05 -14.77
C LYS A 4 -25.65 9.57 -15.19
N TYR A 5 -24.73 9.48 -14.25
CA TYR A 5 -23.43 8.84 -14.46
C TYR A 5 -23.63 7.33 -14.65
N ASN A 6 -23.43 6.87 -15.89
CA ASN A 6 -23.50 5.46 -16.27
C ASN A 6 -22.12 4.81 -16.11
N HIS A 7 -21.80 4.37 -14.88
CA HIS A 7 -20.50 3.79 -14.56
C HIS A 7 -20.14 2.58 -15.44
N LEU A 8 -21.12 1.73 -15.77
CA LEU A 8 -20.89 0.51 -16.58
C LEU A 8 -20.25 0.79 -17.94
N SER A 9 -20.70 1.83 -18.64
CA SER A 9 -20.13 2.19 -19.96
C SER A 9 -18.92 3.11 -19.83
N ILE A 10 -18.98 4.07 -18.90
CA ILE A 10 -17.95 5.11 -18.77
C ILE A 10 -16.64 4.55 -18.21
N GLU A 11 -16.70 3.68 -17.21
CA GLU A 11 -15.48 3.10 -16.61
C GLU A 11 -14.71 2.27 -17.65
N LYS A 12 -15.42 1.43 -18.41
CA LYS A 12 -14.83 0.64 -19.51
C LYS A 12 -14.20 1.52 -20.60
N LYS A 13 -14.86 2.61 -20.97
CA LYS A 13 -14.34 3.59 -21.95
C LYS A 13 -12.97 4.13 -21.52
N TRP A 14 -12.86 4.61 -20.27
CA TRP A 14 -11.63 5.22 -19.77
C TRP A 14 -10.52 4.21 -19.50
N GLN A 15 -10.86 3.02 -18.97
CA GLN A 15 -9.91 1.93 -18.80
C GLN A 15 -9.26 1.53 -20.13
N ASN A 16 -10.07 1.31 -21.18
CA ASN A 16 -9.57 1.00 -22.52
C ASN A 16 -8.68 2.11 -23.07
N TYR A 17 -9.06 3.38 -22.85
CA TYR A 17 -8.27 4.52 -23.29
C TYR A 17 -6.90 4.56 -22.59
N TRP A 18 -6.86 4.43 -21.26
CA TRP A 18 -5.59 4.48 -20.51
C TRP A 18 -4.66 3.31 -20.85
N GLU A 19 -5.21 2.11 -21.03
CA GLU A 19 -4.46 0.93 -21.42
C GLU A 19 -3.87 1.06 -22.83
N LYS A 20 -4.70 1.42 -23.83
CA LYS A 20 -4.26 1.59 -25.22
C LYS A 20 -3.16 2.65 -25.36
N ASN A 21 -3.19 3.69 -24.54
CA ASN A 21 -2.24 4.80 -24.60
C ASN A 21 -1.09 4.66 -23.58
N ASN A 22 -1.03 3.55 -22.83
CA ASN A 22 0.01 3.28 -21.83
C ASN A 22 0.24 4.44 -20.84
N ILE A 23 -0.84 5.04 -20.35
CA ILE A 23 -0.81 6.31 -19.60
C ILE A 23 -0.03 6.22 -18.28
N PHE A 24 -0.01 5.04 -17.66
CA PHE A 24 0.62 4.79 -16.37
C PHE A 24 2.09 4.33 -16.47
N TYR A 25 2.68 4.43 -17.65
CA TYR A 25 4.08 4.10 -17.88
C TYR A 25 5.06 4.90 -17.01
N THR A 26 6.08 4.20 -16.52
CA THR A 26 7.20 4.78 -15.77
C THR A 26 8.47 4.80 -16.62
N ASN A 27 9.05 5.98 -16.81
CA ASN A 27 10.40 6.09 -17.38
C ASN A 27 11.46 5.96 -16.29
N LEU A 28 12.05 4.78 -16.09
CA LEU A 28 13.10 4.58 -15.08
C LEU A 28 14.38 5.39 -15.34
N ASN A 29 14.63 5.83 -16.58
CA ASN A 29 15.79 6.61 -16.99
C ASN A 29 15.55 8.13 -16.93
N THR A 30 14.44 8.58 -16.36
CA THR A 30 14.07 10.00 -16.20
C THR A 30 15.11 10.84 -15.44
N ASN A 31 15.19 12.15 -15.73
CA ASN A 31 15.90 13.13 -14.90
C ASN A 31 14.97 13.86 -13.92
N LYS A 32 13.68 13.53 -13.92
CA LYS A 32 12.72 14.09 -12.95
C LYS A 32 13.00 13.53 -11.56
N LYS A 33 12.52 14.23 -10.53
CA LYS A 33 12.45 13.67 -9.18
C LYS A 33 11.62 12.38 -9.20
N LYS A 34 12.16 11.31 -8.63
CA LYS A 34 11.47 10.01 -8.54
C LYS A 34 10.54 9.96 -7.33
N TYR A 35 9.50 9.14 -7.43
CA TYR A 35 8.70 8.71 -6.29
C TYR A 35 8.30 7.25 -6.50
N TYR A 36 8.80 6.36 -5.65
CA TYR A 36 8.48 4.95 -5.66
C TYR A 36 7.42 4.65 -4.59
N VAL A 37 6.19 4.44 -5.02
CA VAL A 37 5.07 4.07 -4.15
C VAL A 37 4.70 2.62 -4.42
N LEU A 38 4.53 1.84 -3.35
CA LEU A 38 4.42 0.41 -3.48
C LEU A 38 3.38 -0.18 -2.53
N ASP A 39 2.60 -1.09 -3.08
CA ASP A 39 1.68 -1.95 -2.36
C ASP A 39 2.35 -3.27 -1.97
N MET A 40 1.96 -3.83 -0.83
CA MET A 40 2.18 -5.24 -0.58
C MET A 40 1.37 -6.05 -1.60
N PHE A 41 2.05 -6.70 -2.54
CA PHE A 41 1.41 -7.43 -3.64
C PHE A 41 0.57 -8.63 -3.15
N PRO A 42 -0.52 -8.99 -3.85
CA PRO A 42 -1.45 -10.01 -3.39
C PRO A 42 -0.94 -11.44 -3.61
N TYR A 43 -1.39 -12.34 -2.73
CA TYR A 43 -1.40 -13.77 -3.00
C TYR A 43 -2.58 -14.13 -3.93
N PRO A 44 -2.38 -14.88 -5.04
CA PRO A 44 -3.45 -15.42 -5.87
C PRO A 44 -4.12 -16.66 -5.23
N SER A 45 -4.37 -16.58 -3.92
CA SER A 45 -4.88 -17.66 -3.06
C SER A 45 -6.40 -17.63 -2.93
N GLY A 46 -7.10 -17.35 -4.03
CA GLY A 46 -8.54 -17.53 -4.15
C GLY A 46 -9.04 -17.26 -5.56
N SER A 47 -10.36 -17.38 -5.76
CA SER A 47 -10.97 -17.08 -7.05
C SER A 47 -10.78 -15.63 -7.49
N GLY A 48 -10.64 -14.70 -6.54
CA GLY A 48 -10.41 -13.27 -6.80
C GLY A 48 -9.99 -12.51 -5.55
N LEU A 49 -9.87 -11.19 -5.73
CA LEU A 49 -9.80 -10.19 -4.67
C LEU A 49 -11.06 -10.24 -3.80
N HIS A 50 -10.92 -9.86 -2.53
CA HIS A 50 -12.01 -9.30 -1.73
C HIS A 50 -11.80 -7.79 -1.54
N VAL A 51 -12.83 -7.06 -1.13
CA VAL A 51 -12.83 -5.59 -0.96
C VAL A 51 -11.80 -5.03 0.05
N GLY A 52 -11.08 -5.89 0.77
CA GLY A 52 -9.97 -5.48 1.64
C GLY A 52 -8.69 -5.15 0.86
N HIS A 53 -8.38 -5.86 -0.23
CA HIS A 53 -7.17 -5.56 -1.01
C HIS A 53 -7.19 -4.15 -1.63
N PRO A 54 -8.30 -3.71 -2.25
CA PRO A 54 -8.38 -2.38 -2.85
C PRO A 54 -8.20 -1.22 -1.87
N GLU A 55 -8.29 -1.43 -0.54
CA GLU A 55 -8.14 -0.34 0.42
C GLU A 55 -6.73 0.27 0.38
N GLY A 56 -5.69 -0.55 0.62
CA GLY A 56 -4.30 -0.10 0.53
C GLY A 56 -3.95 0.37 -0.89
N TYR A 57 -4.44 -0.34 -1.91
CA TYR A 57 -4.13 -0.04 -3.31
C TYR A 57 -4.77 1.27 -3.78
N THR A 58 -5.93 1.64 -3.22
CA THR A 58 -6.53 2.95 -3.48
C THR A 58 -5.71 4.06 -2.82
N ALA A 59 -5.21 3.84 -1.60
CA ALA A 59 -4.37 4.81 -0.91
C ALA A 59 -3.07 5.11 -1.66
N THR A 60 -2.35 4.08 -2.12
CA THR A 60 -1.13 4.24 -2.93
C THR A 60 -1.43 4.89 -4.28
N ASP A 61 -2.52 4.50 -4.95
CA ASP A 61 -2.92 5.09 -6.24
C ASP A 61 -3.24 6.59 -6.12
N ILE A 62 -3.90 7.02 -5.04
CA ILE A 62 -4.13 8.45 -4.77
C ILE A 62 -2.80 9.20 -4.68
N ILE A 63 -1.82 8.64 -3.96
CA ILE A 63 -0.49 9.24 -3.83
C ILE A 63 0.25 9.22 -5.16
N ALA A 64 0.19 8.12 -5.91
CA ALA A 64 0.82 7.97 -7.22
C ALA A 64 0.32 9.06 -8.19
N ARG A 65 -1.00 9.22 -8.27
CA ARG A 65 -1.67 10.24 -9.09
C ARG A 65 -1.27 11.65 -8.68
N MET A 66 -1.32 11.97 -7.39
CA MET A 66 -0.89 13.28 -6.89
C MET A 66 0.58 13.56 -7.23
N LYS A 67 1.48 12.60 -6.96
CA LYS A 67 2.93 12.78 -7.19
C LYS A 67 3.26 12.94 -8.66
N LYS A 68 2.63 12.17 -9.55
CA LYS A 68 2.79 12.33 -11.00
C LYS A 68 2.38 13.73 -11.44
N MET A 69 1.23 14.21 -10.96
CA MET A 69 0.74 15.55 -11.26
C MET A 69 1.60 16.66 -10.63
N GLN A 70 2.27 16.41 -9.50
CA GLN A 70 3.27 17.31 -8.92
C GLN A 70 4.61 17.33 -9.68
N GLY A 71 4.72 16.58 -10.79
CA GLY A 71 5.89 16.59 -11.67
C GLY A 71 6.93 15.52 -11.36
N TYR A 72 6.65 14.60 -10.45
CA TYR A 72 7.52 13.44 -10.20
C TYR A 72 7.40 12.42 -11.34
N GLU A 73 8.46 11.68 -11.59
CA GLU A 73 8.32 10.36 -12.20
C GLU A 73 7.93 9.37 -11.13
N VAL A 74 6.85 8.63 -11.36
CA VAL A 74 6.27 7.75 -10.35
C VAL A 74 6.39 6.32 -10.83
N LEU A 75 7.04 5.48 -10.02
CA LEU A 75 6.95 4.04 -10.15
C LEU A 75 5.85 3.55 -9.20
N HIS A 76 4.78 3.01 -9.77
CA HIS A 76 3.71 2.34 -9.04
C HIS A 76 3.46 0.99 -9.71
N PRO A 77 4.14 -0.08 -9.28
CA PRO A 77 4.03 -1.39 -9.91
C PRO A 77 3.06 -2.29 -9.12
N ILE A 78 2.71 -3.42 -9.72
CA ILE A 78 1.96 -4.49 -9.04
C ILE A 78 2.51 -5.85 -9.48
N GLY A 79 2.19 -6.92 -8.77
CA GLY A 79 2.60 -8.27 -9.13
C GLY A 79 1.83 -9.30 -8.33
N PHE A 80 2.33 -10.54 -8.30
CA PHE A 80 1.67 -11.65 -7.63
C PHE A 80 2.67 -12.48 -6.83
N ASP A 81 2.37 -12.63 -5.54
CA ASP A 81 3.11 -13.54 -4.66
C ASP A 81 2.53 -14.95 -4.77
N ALA A 82 3.03 -15.69 -5.76
CA ALA A 82 2.35 -16.84 -6.33
C ALA A 82 2.91 -18.20 -5.86
N PHE A 83 4.07 -18.23 -5.22
CA PHE A 83 4.64 -19.43 -4.61
C PHE A 83 4.19 -19.63 -3.15
N GLY A 84 4.41 -20.85 -2.65
CA GLY A 84 4.23 -21.25 -1.27
C GLY A 84 2.80 -21.62 -0.89
N LEU A 85 2.62 -21.75 0.43
CA LEU A 85 1.39 -22.22 1.07
C LEU A 85 0.09 -21.49 0.66
N PRO A 86 0.05 -20.18 0.38
CA PRO A 86 -1.19 -19.48 0.02
C PRO A 86 -1.82 -20.02 -1.25
N ALA A 87 -1.04 -20.05 -2.34
CA ALA A 87 -1.52 -20.52 -3.63
C ALA A 87 -1.71 -22.05 -3.61
N GLU A 88 -0.74 -22.77 -3.03
CA GLU A 88 -0.75 -24.24 -3.00
C GLU A 88 -1.95 -24.79 -2.23
N GLN A 89 -2.19 -24.31 -1.00
CA GLN A 89 -3.30 -24.81 -0.19
C GLN A 89 -4.64 -24.50 -0.83
N TYR A 90 -4.78 -23.35 -1.50
CA TYR A 90 -6.01 -23.03 -2.20
C TYR A 90 -6.25 -23.97 -3.37
N ALA A 91 -5.21 -24.28 -4.17
CA ALA A 91 -5.31 -25.21 -5.28
C ALA A 91 -5.63 -26.64 -4.81
N ILE A 92 -4.93 -27.15 -3.80
CA ILE A 92 -5.14 -28.52 -3.28
C ILE A 92 -6.55 -28.66 -2.70
N LYS A 93 -7.00 -27.70 -1.88
CA LYS A 93 -8.35 -27.73 -1.27
C LYS A 93 -9.48 -27.70 -2.30
N THR A 94 -9.23 -27.18 -3.50
CA THR A 94 -10.22 -27.13 -4.59
C THR A 94 -9.99 -28.21 -5.65
N GLY A 95 -9.07 -29.16 -5.42
CA GLY A 95 -8.80 -30.28 -6.33
C GLY A 95 -8.05 -29.89 -7.61
N ASN A 96 -7.29 -28.80 -7.60
CA ASN A 96 -6.59 -28.29 -8.78
C ASN A 96 -5.06 -28.41 -8.66
N SER A 97 -4.37 -28.41 -9.81
CA SER A 97 -2.91 -28.25 -9.86
C SER A 97 -2.50 -26.83 -9.42
N PRO A 98 -1.54 -26.68 -8.48
CA PRO A 98 -1.06 -25.37 -8.05
C PRO A 98 -0.62 -24.45 -9.19
N ALA A 99 0.07 -24.98 -10.20
CA ALA A 99 0.53 -24.20 -11.36
C ALA A 99 -0.63 -23.59 -12.16
N LYS A 100 -1.49 -24.46 -12.70
CA LYS A 100 -2.60 -24.04 -13.57
C LYS A 100 -3.62 -23.17 -12.83
N PHE A 101 -3.87 -23.48 -11.56
CA PHE A 101 -4.86 -22.74 -10.77
C PHE A 101 -4.34 -21.38 -10.34
N THR A 102 -3.06 -21.27 -9.98
CA THR A 102 -2.41 -20.00 -9.69
C THR A 102 -2.43 -19.08 -10.91
N GLU A 103 -2.08 -19.59 -12.09
CA GLU A 103 -2.16 -18.84 -13.35
C GLU A 103 -3.59 -18.32 -13.63
N LYS A 104 -4.60 -19.20 -13.49
CA LYS A 104 -6.01 -18.83 -13.63
C LYS A 104 -6.42 -17.71 -12.65
N ASN A 105 -6.00 -17.82 -11.40
CA ASN A 105 -6.32 -16.83 -10.37
C ASN A 105 -5.61 -15.50 -10.64
N ILE A 106 -4.33 -15.53 -11.05
CA ILE A 106 -3.58 -14.33 -11.47
C ILE A 106 -4.30 -13.59 -12.59
N ILE A 107 -4.81 -14.30 -13.61
CA ILE A 107 -5.59 -13.70 -14.69
C ILE A 107 -6.82 -12.98 -14.14
N ASN A 108 -7.58 -13.62 -13.24
CA ASN A 108 -8.77 -12.99 -12.67
C ASN A 108 -8.43 -11.79 -11.77
N PHE A 109 -7.39 -11.89 -10.92
CA PHE A 109 -6.94 -10.77 -10.10
C PHE A 109 -6.51 -9.59 -10.97
N ARG A 110 -5.77 -9.83 -12.05
CA ARG A 110 -5.37 -8.79 -13.02
C ARG A 110 -6.59 -8.09 -13.61
N ILE A 111 -7.61 -8.85 -14.04
CA ILE A 111 -8.87 -8.30 -14.56
C ILE A 111 -9.54 -7.40 -13.50
N GLN A 112 -9.66 -7.87 -12.26
CA GLN A 112 -10.29 -7.11 -11.18
C GLN A 112 -9.52 -5.83 -10.82
N LEU A 113 -8.18 -5.89 -10.78
CA LEU A 113 -7.33 -4.72 -10.56
C LEU A 113 -7.46 -3.70 -11.69
N LYS A 114 -7.54 -4.15 -12.95
CA LYS A 114 -7.78 -3.25 -14.11
C LYS A 114 -9.16 -2.59 -14.05
N LYS A 115 -10.20 -3.29 -13.60
CA LYS A 115 -11.54 -2.70 -13.37
C LYS A 115 -11.53 -1.58 -12.33
N LEU A 116 -10.60 -1.61 -11.37
CA LEU A 116 -10.43 -0.55 -10.36
C LEU A 116 -9.59 0.63 -10.88
N ALA A 117 -8.98 0.50 -12.06
CA ALA A 117 -8.13 1.51 -12.70
C ALA A 117 -7.07 2.13 -11.78
N PHE A 118 -6.40 1.30 -10.98
CA PHE A 118 -5.17 1.71 -10.33
C PHE A 118 -4.12 2.06 -11.38
N ALA A 119 -3.36 3.13 -11.16
CA ALA A 119 -2.35 3.66 -12.05
C ALA A 119 -1.06 2.82 -12.02
N PHE A 120 -1.21 1.50 -12.13
CA PHE A 120 -0.09 0.58 -12.17
C PHE A 120 0.62 0.62 -13.51
N ASP A 121 1.95 0.59 -13.47
CA ASP A 121 2.77 0.28 -14.63
C ASP A 121 2.75 -1.24 -14.88
N TRP A 122 1.81 -1.70 -15.70
CA TRP A 122 1.64 -3.12 -16.02
C TRP A 122 2.84 -3.74 -16.75
N LYS A 123 3.73 -2.94 -17.37
CA LYS A 123 4.98 -3.48 -17.94
C LYS A 123 5.95 -3.94 -16.86
N LYS A 124 5.80 -3.42 -15.65
CA LYS A 124 6.58 -3.83 -14.48
C LYS A 124 5.95 -4.98 -13.72
N GLU A 125 4.88 -5.59 -14.20
CA GLU A 125 4.27 -6.72 -13.49
C GLU A 125 5.28 -7.85 -13.23
N VAL A 126 5.33 -8.37 -12.01
CA VAL A 126 6.13 -9.56 -11.64
C VAL A 126 5.24 -10.66 -11.09
N ASN A 127 5.69 -11.91 -11.28
CA ASN A 127 5.06 -13.09 -10.71
C ASN A 127 6.17 -13.96 -10.13
N THR A 128 6.07 -14.32 -8.84
CA THR A 128 7.15 -15.06 -8.17
C THR A 128 7.35 -16.47 -8.74
N THR A 129 6.35 -17.03 -9.44
CA THR A 129 6.47 -18.33 -10.12
C THR A 129 7.10 -18.25 -11.51
N ASP A 130 7.36 -17.06 -12.04
CA ASP A 130 7.97 -16.92 -13.37
C ASP A 130 9.42 -17.38 -13.33
N ARG A 131 9.82 -18.20 -14.31
CA ARG A 131 11.18 -18.76 -14.41
C ARG A 131 12.28 -17.71 -14.33
N ASN A 132 12.07 -16.55 -14.95
CA ASN A 132 13.05 -15.47 -14.96
C ASN A 132 13.13 -14.77 -13.59
N TYR A 133 12.05 -14.78 -12.81
CA TYR A 133 11.98 -14.20 -11.47
C TYR A 133 12.67 -15.11 -10.47
N PHE A 134 12.22 -16.36 -10.34
CA PHE A 134 12.77 -17.25 -9.33
C PHE A 134 14.20 -17.72 -9.65
N LYS A 135 14.67 -17.58 -10.91
CA LYS A 135 16.10 -17.66 -11.24
C LYS A 135 16.92 -16.73 -10.34
N ILE A 136 16.53 -15.47 -10.20
CA ILE A 136 17.24 -14.50 -9.35
C ILE A 136 17.07 -14.86 -7.87
N THR A 137 15.92 -15.39 -7.48
CA THR A 137 15.71 -15.88 -6.09
C THR A 137 16.69 -17.02 -5.76
N GLN A 138 16.93 -17.95 -6.70
CA GLN A 138 17.94 -19.00 -6.55
C GLN A 138 19.36 -18.43 -6.52
N ILE A 139 19.67 -17.41 -7.33
CA ILE A 139 20.97 -16.70 -7.29
C ILE A 139 21.20 -16.07 -5.89
N ILE A 140 20.20 -15.37 -5.35
CA ILE A 140 20.31 -14.74 -4.02
C ILE A 140 20.54 -15.80 -2.94
N PHE A 141 19.82 -16.94 -2.99
CA PHE A 141 20.08 -18.06 -2.09
C PHE A 141 21.51 -18.62 -2.25
N ALA A 142 21.97 -18.82 -3.49
CA ALA A 142 23.33 -19.27 -3.78
C ALA A 142 24.38 -18.36 -3.15
N ARG A 143 24.17 -17.03 -3.24
CA ARG A 143 25.02 -16.02 -2.60
C ARG A 143 24.95 -16.12 -1.07
N LEU A 144 23.76 -16.27 -0.47
CA LEU A 144 23.61 -16.49 0.98
C LEU A 144 24.39 -17.72 1.44
N TYR A 145 24.31 -18.83 0.70
CA TYR A 145 25.06 -20.05 0.98
C TYR A 145 26.58 -19.83 0.87
N LYS A 146 27.05 -19.27 -0.25
CA LYS A 146 28.47 -18.96 -0.48
C LYS A 146 29.06 -18.02 0.58
N ASN A 147 28.26 -17.15 1.18
CA ASN A 147 28.67 -16.23 2.26
C ASN A 147 28.45 -16.82 3.68
N GLY A 148 28.16 -18.11 3.80
CA GLY A 148 27.98 -18.78 5.11
C GLY A 148 26.78 -18.26 5.91
N LEU A 149 25.77 -17.71 5.22
CA LEU A 149 24.50 -17.23 5.77
C LEU A 149 23.35 -18.21 5.55
N ALA A 150 23.51 -19.23 4.71
CA ALA A 150 22.61 -20.37 4.63
C ALA A 150 23.37 -21.64 5.00
N GLU A 151 22.80 -22.47 5.87
CA GLU A 151 23.38 -23.78 6.23
C GLU A 151 22.30 -24.83 6.47
N LEU A 152 22.66 -26.10 6.28
CA LEU A 152 21.86 -27.23 6.70
C LEU A 152 22.27 -27.59 8.14
N LYS A 153 21.30 -27.59 9.06
CA LYS A 153 21.56 -27.83 10.48
C LYS A 153 20.45 -28.62 11.13
N GLU A 154 20.81 -29.52 12.06
CA GLU A 154 19.82 -30.14 12.95
C GLU A 154 19.36 -29.12 13.98
N ILE A 155 18.07 -28.80 13.95
CA ILE A 155 17.46 -27.79 14.82
C ILE A 155 16.07 -28.23 15.25
N GLU A 156 15.60 -27.67 16.37
CA GLU A 156 14.23 -27.84 16.84
C GLU A 156 13.26 -26.93 16.07
N VAL A 157 12.61 -27.52 15.06
CA VAL A 157 11.68 -26.84 14.15
C VAL A 157 10.26 -26.82 14.68
N ASN A 158 9.42 -25.95 14.12
CA ASN A 158 7.97 -25.96 14.37
C ASN A 158 7.32 -26.80 13.28
N TRP A 159 6.86 -28.01 13.59
CA TRP A 159 6.16 -28.86 12.64
C TRP A 159 4.65 -28.61 12.70
N SER A 160 4.05 -28.35 11.53
CA SER A 160 2.60 -28.27 11.36
C SER A 160 2.08 -29.56 10.70
N PRO A 161 1.29 -30.39 11.41
CA PRO A 161 0.68 -31.59 10.84
C PRO A 161 -0.36 -31.27 9.78
N SER A 162 -1.16 -30.23 9.97
CA SER A 162 -2.20 -29.82 9.02
C SER A 162 -1.62 -29.38 7.66
N LEU A 163 -0.44 -28.76 7.71
CA LEU A 163 0.29 -28.29 6.54
C LEU A 163 1.40 -29.26 6.13
N ASN A 164 1.61 -30.38 6.83
CA ASN A 164 2.70 -31.33 6.59
C ASN A 164 4.04 -30.64 6.27
N THR A 165 4.43 -29.63 7.03
CA THR A 165 5.69 -28.92 6.79
C THR A 165 6.21 -28.27 8.06
N VAL A 166 7.51 -28.03 8.09
CA VAL A 166 8.11 -27.10 9.04
C VAL A 166 7.68 -25.66 8.76
N LEU A 167 7.65 -24.86 9.81
CA LEU A 167 7.36 -23.43 9.81
C LEU A 167 8.46 -22.67 10.60
N ALA A 168 8.73 -21.44 10.17
CA ALA A 168 9.58 -20.48 10.86
C ALA A 168 8.94 -20.07 12.20
N ASN A 169 9.73 -19.45 13.09
CA ASN A 169 9.20 -19.04 14.41
C ASN A 169 8.18 -17.90 14.26
N GLU A 170 8.39 -17.05 13.27
CA GLU A 170 7.57 -15.90 12.91
C GLU A 170 6.21 -16.32 12.33
N GLU A 171 6.10 -17.57 11.86
CA GLU A 171 4.85 -18.17 11.34
C GLU A 171 4.02 -18.84 12.44
N ILE A 172 4.46 -18.76 13.70
CA ILE A 172 3.77 -19.33 14.86
C ILE A 172 3.18 -18.20 15.70
N ILE A 173 1.91 -18.35 16.07
CA ILE A 173 1.20 -17.43 16.97
C ILE A 173 0.66 -18.20 18.18
N LEU A 174 0.21 -17.47 19.20
CA LEU A 174 -0.56 -18.01 20.30
C LEU A 174 -2.05 -17.76 20.01
N ASN A 175 -2.84 -18.83 20.06
CA ASN A 175 -4.30 -18.70 19.97
C ASN A 175 -4.88 -18.15 21.30
N LYS A 176 -6.21 -17.98 21.35
CA LYS A 176 -6.90 -17.46 22.55
C LYS A 176 -6.70 -18.30 23.81
N GLU A 177 -6.36 -19.57 23.66
CA GLU A 177 -6.11 -20.53 24.75
C GLU A 177 -4.62 -20.59 25.14
N GLY A 178 -3.77 -19.74 24.55
CA GLY A 178 -2.33 -19.74 24.78
C GLY A 178 -1.58 -20.91 24.12
N LYS A 179 -2.24 -21.66 23.22
CA LYS A 179 -1.60 -22.75 22.48
C LYS A 179 -0.86 -22.23 21.25
N ARG A 180 0.27 -22.88 20.94
CA ARG A 180 1.08 -22.57 19.76
C ARG A 180 0.41 -23.14 18.51
N VAL A 181 0.11 -22.27 17.56
CA VAL A 181 -0.60 -22.61 16.32
C VAL A 181 0.08 -21.92 15.13
N ALA A 182 -0.17 -22.43 13.92
CA ALA A 182 0.29 -21.76 12.71
C ALA A 182 -0.55 -20.51 12.42
N GLU A 183 0.10 -19.42 12.01
CA GLU A 183 -0.56 -18.14 11.67
C GLU A 183 -1.66 -18.29 10.61
N ARG A 184 -1.48 -19.29 9.74
CA ARG A 184 -2.24 -19.47 8.50
C ARG A 184 -3.60 -20.14 8.69
N ASP A 185 -3.67 -21.15 9.55
CA ASP A 185 -4.86 -22.00 9.72
C ASP A 185 -5.31 -22.13 11.17
N ASP A 186 -4.62 -21.50 12.12
CA ASP A 186 -4.93 -21.54 13.56
C ASP A 186 -4.92 -22.97 14.14
N LEU A 187 -4.20 -23.90 13.50
CA LEU A 187 -4.07 -25.29 13.93
C LEU A 187 -2.76 -25.55 14.71
N PRO A 188 -2.75 -26.52 15.66
CA PRO A 188 -1.61 -26.77 16.53
C PRO A 188 -0.32 -27.11 15.79
N VAL A 189 0.80 -26.62 16.33
CA VAL A 189 2.16 -26.99 15.93
C VAL A 189 2.90 -27.63 17.10
N TYR A 190 3.87 -28.48 16.80
CA TYR A 190 4.74 -29.07 17.82
C TYR A 190 6.21 -28.99 17.45
N LYS A 191 7.08 -29.17 18.44
CA LYS A 191 8.53 -29.15 18.25
C LYS A 191 9.03 -30.51 17.76
N LYS A 192 9.89 -30.50 16.75
CA LYS A 192 10.52 -31.71 16.19
C LYS A 192 11.98 -31.40 15.89
N LYS A 193 12.90 -32.33 16.18
CA LYS A 193 14.29 -32.21 15.70
C LYS A 193 14.36 -32.67 14.25
N MET A 194 14.87 -31.82 13.37
CA MET A 194 15.03 -32.11 11.95
C MET A 194 16.25 -31.37 11.40
N GLN A 195 16.96 -31.99 10.47
CA GLN A 195 17.87 -31.28 9.57
C GLN A 195 17.05 -30.36 8.66
N GLN A 196 17.35 -29.07 8.67
CA GLN A 196 16.68 -28.05 7.85
C GLN A 196 17.64 -26.96 7.40
N TRP A 197 17.33 -26.38 6.24
CA TRP A 197 17.97 -25.13 5.81
C TRP A 197 17.56 -23.99 6.72
N VAL A 198 18.54 -23.31 7.29
CA VAL A 198 18.37 -22.10 8.09
C VAL A 198 19.14 -20.93 7.48
N LEU A 199 18.55 -19.74 7.54
CA LEU A 199 19.25 -18.50 7.20
C LEU A 199 19.66 -17.77 8.49
N LYS A 200 20.94 -17.36 8.57
CA LYS A 200 21.55 -16.74 9.76
C LYS A 200 21.17 -15.28 9.95
N ILE A 201 19.86 -15.01 10.02
CA ILE A 201 19.30 -13.67 10.26
C ILE A 201 19.80 -13.07 11.59
N THR A 202 20.15 -13.91 12.57
CA THR A 202 20.70 -13.46 13.85
C THR A 202 22.01 -12.69 13.70
N LYS A 203 22.82 -12.96 12.67
CA LYS A 203 24.03 -12.17 12.34
C LYS A 203 23.72 -10.73 11.95
N TYR A 204 22.48 -10.43 11.59
CA TYR A 204 22.01 -9.10 11.21
C TYR A 204 21.14 -8.46 12.30
N ALA A 205 20.94 -9.12 13.45
CA ALA A 205 20.01 -8.66 14.50
C ALA A 205 20.27 -7.22 14.96
N ASP A 206 21.54 -6.86 15.23
CA ASP A 206 21.93 -5.51 15.62
C ASP A 206 21.55 -4.45 14.58
N ARG A 207 21.83 -4.72 13.30
CA ARG A 207 21.53 -3.81 12.19
C ARG A 207 20.04 -3.71 11.96
N LEU A 208 19.33 -4.83 12.05
CA LEU A 208 17.87 -4.86 11.98
C LEU A 208 17.24 -4.07 13.13
N PHE A 209 17.78 -4.17 14.33
CA PHE A 209 17.27 -3.45 15.51
C PHE A 209 17.53 -1.94 15.40
N LYS A 210 18.78 -1.54 15.17
CA LYS A 210 19.22 -0.13 15.11
C LYS A 210 18.69 0.59 13.87
N GLY A 211 18.53 -0.13 12.75
CA GLY A 211 18.00 0.42 11.50
C GLY A 211 16.59 1.01 11.65
N LEU A 212 15.76 0.47 12.56
CA LEU A 212 14.40 0.95 12.82
C LEU A 212 14.34 2.42 13.27
N ASP A 213 15.39 2.93 13.92
CA ASP A 213 15.43 4.31 14.41
C ASP A 213 15.49 5.32 13.25
N LYS A 214 16.01 4.89 12.09
CA LYS A 214 16.11 5.72 10.87
C LYS A 214 14.81 5.73 10.03
N LEU A 215 13.85 4.86 10.34
CA LEU A 215 12.68 4.62 9.48
C LEU A 215 11.46 5.45 9.90
N ASN A 216 10.71 5.99 8.93
CA ASN A 216 9.40 6.60 9.17
C ASN A 216 8.30 5.52 9.17
N TRP A 217 8.38 4.61 10.14
CA TRP A 217 7.44 3.50 10.33
C TRP A 217 6.57 3.74 11.56
N PRO A 218 5.36 3.15 11.62
CA PRO A 218 4.53 3.21 12.81
C PRO A 218 5.27 2.61 14.02
N GLU A 219 5.19 3.31 15.16
CA GLU A 219 5.88 2.91 16.39
C GLU A 219 5.41 1.52 16.87
N SER A 220 4.16 1.14 16.56
CA SER A 220 3.64 -0.20 16.80
C SER A 220 4.42 -1.28 16.05
N VAL A 221 4.78 -1.08 14.79
CA VAL A 221 5.59 -2.03 14.00
C VAL A 221 7.03 -2.04 14.47
N LYS A 222 7.62 -0.87 14.74
CA LYS A 222 8.97 -0.78 15.28
C LYS A 222 9.09 -1.57 16.58
N ASN A 223 8.15 -1.38 17.51
CA ASN A 223 8.12 -2.10 18.77
C ASN A 223 7.91 -3.60 18.58
N LEU A 224 7.03 -4.03 17.66
CA LEU A 224 6.87 -5.45 17.34
C LEU A 224 8.19 -6.07 16.87
N GLN A 225 8.92 -5.42 15.95
CA GLN A 225 10.23 -5.92 15.52
C GLN A 225 11.28 -5.87 16.62
N LYS A 226 11.40 -4.76 17.37
CA LYS A 226 12.38 -4.63 18.46
C LYS A 226 12.18 -5.72 19.52
N ASN A 227 10.94 -5.94 19.95
CA ASN A 227 10.57 -7.00 20.90
C ASN A 227 10.78 -8.41 20.32
N TRP A 228 10.68 -8.58 18.99
CA TRP A 228 10.95 -9.85 18.34
C TRP A 228 12.45 -10.15 18.26
N ILE A 229 13.29 -9.12 18.15
CA ILE A 229 14.74 -9.27 17.99
C ILE A 229 15.43 -9.53 19.33
N TYR A 230 15.26 -8.65 20.32
CA TYR A 230 15.94 -8.73 21.62
C TYR A 230 14.96 -8.93 22.78
N LEU A 231 15.41 -9.69 23.78
CA LEU A 231 14.70 -9.84 25.05
C LEU A 231 14.82 -8.57 25.89
N LYS A 232 13.80 -8.32 26.71
CA LYS A 232 13.81 -7.26 27.70
C LYS A 232 14.06 -7.78 29.12
N ASP A 233 14.67 -6.94 29.94
CA ASP A 233 14.82 -7.19 31.38
C ASP A 233 13.54 -6.86 32.16
N HIS A 234 13.59 -7.02 33.49
CA HIS A 234 12.48 -6.72 34.39
C HIS A 234 12.11 -5.23 34.44
N ASN A 235 13.01 -4.34 34.00
CA ASN A 235 12.80 -2.90 33.89
C ASN A 235 12.33 -2.48 32.49
N ASN A 236 11.96 -3.44 31.63
CA ASN A 236 11.49 -3.22 30.26
C ASN A 236 12.55 -2.61 29.32
N ASN A 237 13.83 -2.70 29.67
CA ASN A 237 14.96 -2.31 28.83
C ASN A 237 15.41 -3.49 27.95
N PHE A 238 15.80 -3.22 26.71
CA PHE A 238 16.36 -4.24 25.83
C PHE A 238 17.74 -4.70 26.35
N THR A 239 17.95 -6.01 26.33
CA THR A 239 19.21 -6.67 26.71
C THR A 239 19.96 -7.13 25.47
N ASP A 240 21.22 -7.53 25.63
CA ASP A 240 22.01 -8.13 24.54
C ASP A 240 21.59 -9.58 24.20
N LYS A 241 20.59 -10.14 24.91
CA LYS A 241 20.12 -11.51 24.67
C LYS A 241 19.09 -11.52 23.53
N LEU A 242 19.38 -12.27 22.48
CA LEU A 242 18.47 -12.44 21.34
C LEU A 242 17.23 -13.25 21.72
N HIS A 243 16.06 -12.72 21.32
CA HIS A 243 14.83 -13.48 21.21
C HIS A 243 14.72 -14.12 19.81
N LEU A 244 15.15 -13.40 18.79
CA LEU A 244 15.22 -13.87 17.40
C LEU A 244 16.11 -15.11 17.28
N LYS A 245 15.67 -16.04 16.44
CA LYS A 245 16.42 -17.25 16.08
C LYS A 245 16.72 -17.22 14.59
N ASP A 246 17.65 -18.08 14.17
CA ASP A 246 17.89 -18.27 12.74
C ASP A 246 16.61 -18.73 12.03
N TRP A 247 16.45 -18.26 10.80
CA TRP A 247 15.22 -18.41 10.06
C TRP A 247 15.15 -19.79 9.42
N ILE A 248 14.25 -20.64 9.92
CA ILE A 248 13.92 -21.94 9.32
C ILE A 248 13.30 -21.72 7.94
N PHE A 249 14.06 -22.05 6.90
CA PHE A 249 13.80 -21.58 5.55
C PHE A 249 13.17 -22.65 4.65
N ALA A 250 13.67 -23.89 4.67
CA ALA A 250 13.12 -24.96 3.85
C ALA A 250 11.66 -25.32 4.20
N ARG A 251 10.90 -25.76 3.20
CA ARG A 251 9.52 -26.27 3.33
C ARG A 251 9.41 -27.62 2.64
N GLN A 252 8.71 -28.57 3.26
CA GLN A 252 8.47 -29.91 2.69
C GLN A 252 7.25 -29.89 1.78
N ARG A 253 7.23 -28.93 0.85
CA ARG A 253 6.07 -28.58 0.01
C ARG A 253 6.50 -28.61 -1.45
N TYR A 254 5.53 -28.80 -2.35
CA TYR A 254 5.80 -28.87 -3.78
C TYR A 254 5.90 -27.48 -4.40
N TRP A 255 4.97 -26.59 -4.05
CA TRP A 255 4.81 -25.32 -4.75
C TRP A 255 5.66 -24.22 -4.12
N GLY A 256 6.95 -24.20 -4.43
CA GLY A 256 7.91 -23.16 -4.04
C GLY A 256 9.15 -23.21 -4.92
N GLU A 257 10.08 -22.27 -4.74
CA GLU A 257 11.33 -22.25 -5.49
C GLU A 257 12.18 -23.48 -5.10
N PRO A 258 12.64 -24.31 -6.05
CA PRO A 258 13.57 -25.39 -5.74
C PRO A 258 14.90 -24.85 -5.22
N PHE A 259 15.49 -25.50 -4.22
CA PHE A 259 16.87 -25.22 -3.84
C PHE A 259 17.81 -25.69 -4.95
N PRO A 260 18.80 -24.87 -5.36
CA PRO A 260 19.80 -25.28 -6.33
C PRO A 260 20.89 -26.17 -5.70
N ILE A 261 20.49 -27.18 -4.93
CA ILE A 261 21.37 -28.04 -4.14
C ILE A 261 21.19 -29.51 -4.54
N ILE A 262 22.30 -30.24 -4.58
CA ILE A 262 22.37 -31.70 -4.67
C ILE A 262 23.09 -32.23 -3.43
N HIS A 263 22.53 -33.30 -2.85
CA HIS A 263 23.15 -34.07 -1.77
C HIS A 263 23.76 -35.33 -2.39
N PHE A 264 25.08 -35.43 -2.41
CA PHE A 264 25.76 -36.64 -2.90
C PHE A 264 25.72 -37.77 -1.87
N GLU A 265 25.85 -39.02 -2.32
CA GLU A 265 25.83 -40.20 -1.44
C GLU A 265 26.95 -40.20 -0.37
N ASN A 266 28.07 -39.51 -0.64
CA ASN A 266 29.18 -39.33 0.29
C ASN A 266 28.93 -38.25 1.36
N GLY A 267 27.75 -37.62 1.39
CA GLY A 267 27.38 -36.55 2.32
C GLY A 267 27.80 -35.14 1.91
N GLU A 268 28.46 -34.98 0.76
CA GLU A 268 28.85 -33.68 0.21
C GLU A 268 27.62 -32.92 -0.31
N ILE A 269 27.50 -31.65 0.08
CA ILE A 269 26.50 -30.72 -0.46
C ILE A 269 27.11 -30.02 -1.68
N TYR A 270 26.46 -30.16 -2.84
CA TYR A 270 26.86 -29.53 -4.08
C TYR A 270 25.88 -28.42 -4.46
N LEU A 271 26.39 -27.19 -4.54
CA LEU A 271 25.65 -26.06 -5.08
C LEU A 271 25.75 -26.08 -6.61
N ILE A 272 24.60 -26.17 -7.27
CA ILE A 272 24.53 -26.19 -8.74
C ILE A 272 25.05 -24.85 -9.30
N PRO A 273 25.87 -24.86 -10.38
CA PRO A 273 26.33 -23.64 -11.05
C PRO A 273 25.19 -22.76 -11.57
N GLU A 274 25.38 -21.44 -11.57
CA GLU A 274 24.34 -20.46 -11.89
C GLU A 274 23.92 -20.47 -13.36
N GLU A 275 24.77 -20.98 -14.24
CA GLU A 275 24.53 -21.18 -15.66
C GLU A 275 23.38 -22.16 -15.91
N GLU A 276 23.15 -23.10 -14.99
CA GLU A 276 22.05 -24.07 -15.05
C GLU A 276 20.74 -23.51 -14.50
N TYR A 277 20.74 -22.30 -13.94
CA TYR A 277 19.52 -21.73 -13.34
C TYR A 277 18.59 -21.16 -14.43
N PRO A 278 17.27 -21.27 -14.26
CA PRO A 278 16.58 -21.74 -13.04
C PRO A 278 16.40 -23.26 -12.96
N ILE A 279 16.58 -23.81 -11.76
CA ILE A 279 16.12 -25.16 -11.44
C ILE A 279 14.61 -25.14 -11.31
N LYS A 280 13.90 -25.69 -12.30
CA LYS A 280 12.43 -25.67 -12.38
C LYS A 280 11.83 -26.80 -11.55
N LEU A 281 10.63 -26.57 -11.02
CA LEU A 281 9.81 -27.63 -10.44
C LEU A 281 9.47 -28.68 -11.51
N PRO A 282 9.55 -29.98 -11.20
CA PRO A 282 9.06 -31.04 -12.07
C PRO A 282 7.52 -31.12 -12.01
N GLU A 283 6.88 -31.55 -13.09
CA GLU A 283 5.45 -31.87 -13.02
C GLU A 283 5.23 -33.16 -12.25
N ILE A 284 4.35 -33.11 -11.24
CA ILE A 284 3.93 -34.28 -10.45
C ILE A 284 2.40 -34.32 -10.32
N LYS A 285 1.86 -35.52 -10.11
CA LYS A 285 0.40 -35.74 -9.91
C LYS A 285 -0.02 -35.75 -8.44
N ASN A 286 0.91 -36.12 -7.54
CA ASN A 286 0.64 -36.21 -6.12
C ASN A 286 1.41 -35.13 -5.36
N TYR A 287 0.70 -34.19 -4.73
CA TYR A 287 1.29 -33.11 -3.95
C TYR A 287 1.38 -33.42 -2.45
N HIS A 288 0.98 -34.63 -2.05
CA HIS A 288 1.06 -35.10 -0.67
C HIS A 288 2.38 -35.81 -0.42
N PHE A 289 2.69 -36.03 0.86
CA PHE A 289 3.81 -36.85 1.27
C PHE A 289 3.68 -38.25 0.67
N SER A 290 4.82 -38.86 0.38
CA SER A 290 4.87 -40.26 -0.01
C SER A 290 4.52 -41.17 1.17
N GLN A 291 4.23 -42.45 0.88
CA GLN A 291 3.92 -43.44 1.90
C GLN A 291 5.09 -43.65 2.88
N ASP A 292 6.34 -43.47 2.43
CA ASP A 292 7.55 -43.50 3.24
C ASP A 292 7.87 -42.16 3.95
N GLY A 293 6.91 -41.22 3.98
CA GLY A 293 7.01 -39.99 4.76
C GLY A 293 7.93 -38.92 4.16
N LYS A 294 8.24 -38.98 2.86
CA LYS A 294 9.08 -37.99 2.17
C LYS A 294 8.23 -36.87 1.55
N PRO A 295 8.81 -35.67 1.34
CA PRO A 295 8.12 -34.54 0.73
C PRO A 295 7.61 -34.85 -0.69
N ALA A 296 6.68 -34.03 -1.18
CA ALA A 296 6.01 -34.22 -2.47
C ALA A 296 6.98 -34.33 -3.67
N LEU A 297 8.12 -33.63 -3.66
CA LEU A 297 9.12 -33.73 -4.74
C LEU A 297 9.73 -35.13 -4.87
N SER A 298 9.66 -35.96 -3.83
CA SER A 298 10.16 -37.34 -3.86
C SER A 298 9.44 -38.26 -4.87
N HIS A 299 8.25 -37.84 -5.35
CA HIS A 299 7.51 -38.53 -6.42
C HIS A 299 8.16 -38.35 -7.80
N ALA A 300 8.97 -37.32 -8.01
CA ALA A 300 9.62 -37.02 -9.29
C ALA A 300 10.97 -37.75 -9.44
N LYS A 301 10.96 -39.10 -9.48
CA LYS A 301 12.17 -39.95 -9.48
C LYS A 301 13.23 -39.55 -10.52
N ASN A 302 12.81 -39.22 -11.73
CA ASN A 302 13.74 -38.83 -12.81
C ASN A 302 14.35 -37.43 -12.61
N TRP A 303 13.67 -36.55 -11.86
CA TRP A 303 14.16 -35.21 -11.59
C TRP A 303 15.09 -35.17 -10.38
N ILE A 304 14.78 -35.96 -9.34
CA ILE A 304 15.55 -35.96 -8.09
C ILE A 304 16.90 -36.67 -8.23
N ASN A 305 16.98 -37.78 -8.97
CA ASN A 305 18.20 -38.56 -9.11
C ASN A 305 19.08 -37.92 -10.18
N VAL A 306 20.29 -37.55 -9.79
CA VAL A 306 21.26 -36.88 -10.66
C VAL A 306 22.60 -37.56 -10.54
N GLU A 307 23.35 -37.55 -11.64
CA GLU A 307 24.74 -38.00 -11.65
C GLU A 307 25.59 -36.89 -12.25
N ILE A 308 26.57 -36.42 -11.48
CA ILE A 308 27.50 -35.35 -11.90
C ILE A 308 28.91 -35.90 -11.76
N ASN A 309 29.65 -35.96 -12.86
CA ASN A 309 31.03 -36.46 -12.90
C ASN A 309 31.17 -37.86 -12.26
N GLY A 310 30.21 -38.76 -12.50
CA GLY A 310 30.18 -40.12 -11.94
C GLY A 310 29.74 -40.21 -10.47
N LYS A 311 29.48 -39.08 -9.79
CA LYS A 311 28.92 -39.07 -8.43
C LYS A 311 27.39 -39.04 -8.50
N LYS A 312 26.75 -40.03 -7.90
CA LYS A 312 25.30 -40.08 -7.71
C LYS A 312 24.88 -39.18 -6.56
N GLY A 313 23.80 -38.45 -6.76
CA GLY A 313 23.22 -37.57 -5.76
C GLY A 313 21.72 -37.37 -5.95
N ILE A 314 21.13 -36.72 -4.95
CA ILE A 314 19.71 -36.41 -4.90
C ILE A 314 19.53 -34.90 -4.79
N ARG A 315 18.75 -34.29 -5.68
CA ARG A 315 18.34 -32.89 -5.54
C ARG A 315 17.62 -32.67 -4.22
N ASP A 316 17.80 -31.50 -3.61
CA ASP A 316 17.07 -31.16 -2.40
C ASP A 316 15.55 -31.31 -2.61
N LEU A 317 14.91 -32.02 -1.68
CA LEU A 317 13.48 -32.36 -1.77
C LEU A 317 12.57 -31.28 -1.17
N ASN A 318 13.16 -30.21 -0.63
CA ASN A 318 12.44 -29.07 -0.09
C ASN A 318 12.30 -27.96 -1.15
N THR A 319 11.41 -27.04 -0.87
CA THR A 319 11.28 -25.77 -1.58
C THR A 319 11.46 -24.60 -0.62
N MET A 320 11.78 -23.44 -1.17
CA MET A 320 11.83 -22.18 -0.43
C MET A 320 10.41 -21.75 -0.02
N PRO A 321 10.26 -20.95 1.05
CA PRO A 321 8.95 -20.49 1.49
C PRO A 321 8.50 -19.30 0.61
N GLN A 322 7.20 -18.98 0.62
CA GLN A 322 6.62 -17.80 -0.06
C GLN A 322 7.39 -16.48 0.19
N TRP A 323 8.06 -16.40 1.35
CA TRP A 323 8.84 -15.23 1.73
C TRP A 323 10.07 -15.02 0.85
N ALA A 324 10.64 -16.07 0.25
CA ALA A 324 11.82 -15.95 -0.62
C ALA A 324 11.54 -15.01 -1.80
N GLY A 325 10.45 -15.28 -2.53
CA GLY A 325 9.99 -14.40 -3.60
C GLY A 325 9.69 -12.98 -3.12
N SER A 326 9.00 -12.82 -1.99
CA SER A 326 8.64 -11.49 -1.48
C SER A 326 9.76 -10.72 -0.78
N CYS A 327 10.93 -11.31 -0.50
CA CYS A 327 12.03 -10.58 0.17
C CYS A 327 12.75 -9.55 -0.72
N TRP A 328 12.58 -9.60 -2.04
CA TRP A 328 13.31 -8.74 -2.98
C TRP A 328 12.47 -8.21 -4.15
N TYR A 329 11.16 -8.47 -4.17
CA TYR A 329 10.28 -8.12 -5.28
C TYR A 329 10.24 -6.61 -5.63
N TYR A 330 10.47 -5.75 -4.62
CA TYR A 330 10.60 -4.30 -4.80
C TYR A 330 11.84 -3.91 -5.65
N ILE A 331 12.90 -4.73 -5.65
CA ILE A 331 14.02 -4.60 -6.59
C ILE A 331 13.64 -5.21 -7.94
N ALA A 332 12.95 -6.35 -7.95
CA ALA A 332 12.56 -7.04 -9.18
C ALA A 332 11.78 -6.13 -10.15
N TYR A 333 10.91 -5.26 -9.64
CA TYR A 333 10.18 -4.26 -10.42
C TYR A 333 11.11 -3.32 -11.21
N LEU A 334 12.22 -2.91 -10.61
CA LEU A 334 13.21 -2.06 -11.27
C LEU A 334 13.93 -2.83 -12.38
N LEU A 335 14.29 -4.08 -12.11
CA LEU A 335 15.06 -4.94 -13.00
C LEU A 335 14.22 -5.49 -14.17
N LYS A 336 12.89 -5.56 -14.05
CA LYS A 336 11.99 -6.11 -15.08
C LYS A 336 12.13 -5.39 -16.43
N GLN A 337 12.38 -6.15 -17.49
CA GLN A 337 12.50 -5.69 -18.88
C GLN A 337 11.23 -6.02 -19.69
N ASP A 338 11.01 -5.27 -20.78
CA ASP A 338 9.81 -5.40 -21.63
C ASP A 338 9.67 -6.78 -22.30
N ASN A 339 10.78 -7.50 -22.51
CA ASN A 339 10.79 -8.87 -23.06
C ASN A 339 10.51 -9.96 -22.00
N GLY A 340 10.17 -9.58 -20.76
CA GLY A 340 9.89 -10.52 -19.69
C GLY A 340 11.12 -11.00 -18.90
N THR A 341 12.34 -10.59 -19.28
CA THR A 341 13.56 -10.90 -18.53
C THR A 341 13.82 -9.86 -17.44
N TYR A 342 14.88 -10.06 -16.67
CA TYR A 342 15.37 -9.11 -15.67
C TYR A 342 16.81 -8.75 -16.01
N LEU A 343 17.23 -7.53 -15.66
CA LEU A 343 18.65 -7.22 -15.59
C LEU A 343 19.32 -8.15 -14.58
N ASP A 344 20.56 -8.53 -14.88
CA ASP A 344 21.39 -9.22 -13.91
C ASP A 344 21.54 -8.36 -12.67
N ILE A 345 21.22 -8.92 -11.50
CA ILE A 345 21.18 -8.22 -10.21
C ILE A 345 22.57 -7.71 -9.82
N ASP A 346 23.63 -8.38 -10.28
CA ASP A 346 25.02 -8.01 -10.01
C ASP A 346 25.57 -6.97 -11.02
N SER A 347 24.79 -6.58 -12.04
CA SER A 347 25.25 -5.64 -13.07
C SER A 347 25.31 -4.19 -12.60
N ASN A 348 26.28 -3.42 -13.11
CA ASN A 348 26.38 -1.97 -12.84
C ASN A 348 25.08 -1.22 -13.17
N LYS A 349 24.43 -1.59 -14.29
CA LYS A 349 23.15 -1.01 -14.71
C LYS A 349 22.02 -1.31 -13.71
N ALA A 350 21.99 -2.51 -13.13
CA ALA A 350 21.03 -2.85 -12.08
C ALA A 350 21.30 -1.99 -10.84
N LYS A 351 22.55 -1.91 -10.37
CA LYS A 351 22.92 -1.07 -9.23
C LYS A 351 22.55 0.40 -9.42
N GLU A 352 22.84 0.99 -10.57
CA GLU A 352 22.46 2.37 -10.89
C GLU A 352 20.94 2.59 -10.80
N LEU A 353 20.15 1.66 -11.36
CA LEU A 353 18.70 1.73 -11.30
C LEU A 353 18.15 1.53 -9.88
N ILE A 354 18.72 0.57 -9.13
CA ILE A 354 18.35 0.29 -7.75
C ILE A 354 18.63 1.51 -6.89
N ASP A 355 19.85 2.05 -6.93
CA ASP A 355 20.26 3.20 -6.11
C ASP A 355 19.52 4.49 -6.47
N LYS A 356 19.08 4.63 -7.73
CA LYS A 356 18.26 5.76 -8.16
C LYS A 356 16.84 5.70 -7.58
N TRP A 357 16.23 4.51 -7.55
CA TRP A 357 14.82 4.37 -7.21
C TRP A 357 14.57 3.97 -5.76
N LEU A 358 15.54 3.35 -5.09
CA LEU A 358 15.49 3.02 -3.67
C LEU A 358 15.94 4.19 -2.78
N PRO A 359 15.48 4.22 -1.51
CA PRO A 359 14.47 3.34 -0.92
C PRO A 359 13.07 3.58 -1.52
N VAL A 360 12.16 2.62 -1.33
CA VAL A 360 10.72 2.83 -1.60
C VAL A 360 10.24 3.99 -0.72
N ASP A 361 9.65 5.02 -1.34
CA ASP A 361 9.28 6.27 -0.69
C ASP A 361 8.01 6.14 0.18
N LEU A 362 7.09 5.25 -0.20
CA LEU A 362 5.91 4.89 0.58
C LEU A 362 5.53 3.44 0.32
N TYR A 363 5.54 2.63 1.37
CA TYR A 363 5.10 1.24 1.36
C TYR A 363 3.81 1.09 2.17
N ILE A 364 2.76 0.51 1.58
CA ILE A 364 1.48 0.26 2.26
C ILE A 364 1.20 -1.25 2.30
N GLY A 365 1.00 -1.78 3.50
CA GLY A 365 0.76 -3.20 3.74
C GLY A 365 0.25 -3.50 5.15
N GLY A 366 -0.39 -4.65 5.35
CA GLY A 366 -1.00 -4.99 6.63
C GLY A 366 0.02 -5.18 7.77
N GLN A 367 -0.39 -4.87 9.00
CA GLN A 367 0.47 -4.98 10.19
C GLN A 367 0.82 -6.45 10.54
N GLU A 368 0.04 -7.42 10.08
CA GLU A 368 0.29 -8.85 10.24
C GLU A 368 1.65 -9.29 9.70
N HIS A 369 2.27 -8.49 8.83
CA HIS A 369 3.57 -8.77 8.25
C HIS A 369 4.76 -8.16 9.02
N ALA A 370 4.52 -7.55 10.19
CA ALA A 370 5.53 -6.85 10.99
C ALA A 370 6.79 -7.68 11.28
N VAL A 371 6.64 -8.94 11.71
CA VAL A 371 7.76 -9.85 12.03
C VAL A 371 7.99 -10.93 10.96
N LEU A 372 7.19 -10.93 9.89
CA LEU A 372 7.34 -11.82 8.74
C LEU A 372 8.06 -11.07 7.61
N HIS A 373 7.35 -10.80 6.51
CA HIS A 373 7.88 -10.12 5.33
C HIS A 373 8.66 -8.83 5.66
N LEU A 374 8.16 -7.96 6.54
CA LEU A 374 8.84 -6.70 6.85
C LEU A 374 10.18 -6.89 7.58
N LEU A 375 10.37 -8.02 8.29
CA LEU A 375 11.64 -8.37 8.91
C LEU A 375 12.55 -9.07 7.89
N TYR A 376 12.02 -10.06 7.16
CA TYR A 376 12.78 -10.83 6.19
C TYR A 376 13.28 -10.01 5.00
N ALA A 377 12.45 -9.10 4.47
CA ALA A 377 12.83 -8.21 3.38
C ALA A 377 13.96 -7.28 3.80
N ARG A 378 13.95 -6.76 5.03
CA ARG A 378 15.06 -5.95 5.57
C ARG A 378 16.33 -6.77 5.73
N PHE A 379 16.24 -8.02 6.19
CA PHE A 379 17.39 -8.92 6.28
C PHE A 379 18.01 -9.19 4.90
N TRP A 380 17.21 -9.58 3.90
CA TRP A 380 17.72 -9.78 2.54
C TRP A 380 18.27 -8.47 1.96
N HIS A 381 17.63 -7.33 2.22
CA HIS A 381 18.13 -6.04 1.76
C HIS A 381 19.50 -5.68 2.34
N LEU A 382 19.70 -5.86 3.65
CA LEU A 382 21.01 -5.63 4.29
C LEU A 382 22.09 -6.57 3.73
N PHE A 383 21.72 -7.81 3.41
CA PHE A 383 22.63 -8.73 2.72
C PHE A 383 23.00 -8.23 1.31
N LEU A 384 22.02 -7.76 0.52
CA LEU A 384 22.28 -7.17 -0.80
C LEU A 384 23.12 -5.89 -0.71
N TYR A 385 22.94 -5.09 0.35
CA TYR A 385 23.79 -3.95 0.66
C TYR A 385 25.23 -4.35 0.97
N ASP A 386 25.44 -5.44 1.71
CA ASP A 386 26.78 -5.96 2.02
C ASP A 386 27.50 -6.45 0.77
N LEU A 387 26.75 -7.05 -0.17
CA LEU A 387 27.24 -7.43 -1.51
C LEU A 387 27.45 -6.25 -2.46
N LYS A 388 27.15 -5.01 -2.05
CA LYS A 388 27.24 -3.79 -2.89
C LYS A 388 26.32 -3.79 -4.11
N ILE A 389 25.28 -4.63 -4.12
CA ILE A 389 24.20 -4.61 -5.13
C ILE A 389 23.37 -3.32 -5.00
N THR A 390 23.30 -2.75 -3.79
CA THR A 390 22.76 -1.41 -3.54
C THR A 390 23.63 -0.65 -2.55
N SER A 391 23.55 0.68 -2.61
CA SER A 391 24.14 1.62 -1.66
C SER A 391 23.15 2.07 -0.57
N ILE A 392 21.92 1.57 -0.58
CA ILE A 392 20.85 1.92 0.36
C ILE A 392 20.73 0.81 1.41
N GLU A 393 20.70 1.17 2.70
CA GLU A 393 20.68 0.18 3.80
C GLU A 393 19.29 -0.39 4.10
N GLU A 394 18.22 0.31 3.72
CA GLU A 394 16.85 -0.05 4.09
C GLU A 394 15.91 0.02 2.88
N PRO A 395 15.01 -0.97 2.70
CA PRO A 395 14.20 -1.06 1.49
C PRO A 395 13.02 -0.06 1.46
N PHE A 396 12.46 0.27 2.63
CA PHE A 396 11.22 1.06 2.73
C PHE A 396 11.40 2.22 3.72
N ILE A 397 11.50 3.46 3.24
CA ILE A 397 11.77 4.61 4.13
C ILE A 397 10.53 5.00 4.95
N ARG A 398 9.35 4.87 4.36
CA ARG A 398 8.05 5.14 5.00
C ARG A 398 7.14 3.93 4.84
N LEU A 399 6.66 3.41 5.97
CA LEU A 399 5.64 2.36 6.02
C LEU A 399 4.33 2.95 6.52
N PHE A 400 3.21 2.50 5.96
CA PHE A 400 1.91 2.73 6.54
C PHE A 400 1.13 1.41 6.58
N ASN A 401 0.52 1.09 7.72
CA ASN A 401 -0.33 -0.08 7.83
C ASN A 401 -1.78 0.35 7.72
N GLN A 402 -2.44 -0.05 6.64
CA GLN A 402 -3.89 0.08 6.55
C GLN A 402 -4.55 -0.82 7.59
N GLY A 403 -5.64 -0.33 8.16
CA GLY A 403 -6.51 -1.12 9.01
C GLY A 403 -7.23 -2.20 8.22
N MET A 404 -7.92 -3.08 8.93
CA MET A 404 -8.62 -4.19 8.29
C MET A 404 -10.05 -3.81 7.96
N ILE A 405 -10.49 -4.08 6.74
CA ILE A 405 -11.93 -4.14 6.43
C ILE A 405 -12.51 -5.44 7.00
N LEU A 406 -13.50 -5.28 7.86
CA LEU A 406 -14.26 -6.35 8.50
C LEU A 406 -15.56 -6.58 7.72
N GLY A 407 -16.08 -7.81 7.80
CA GLY A 407 -17.42 -8.12 7.29
C GLY A 407 -18.50 -7.32 8.04
N PRO A 408 -19.76 -7.34 7.56
CA PRO A 408 -20.89 -6.69 8.25
C PRO A 408 -21.09 -7.21 9.68
N ASP A 409 -20.61 -8.42 9.98
CA ASP A 409 -20.61 -9.07 11.29
C ASP A 409 -19.47 -8.62 12.22
N GLY A 410 -18.62 -7.69 11.77
CA GLY A 410 -17.45 -7.21 12.52
C GLY A 410 -16.30 -8.22 12.57
N GLN A 411 -16.37 -9.33 11.84
CA GLN A 411 -15.28 -10.31 11.80
C GLN A 411 -14.31 -10.04 10.65
N LYS A 412 -13.06 -10.51 10.80
CA LYS A 412 -12.11 -10.57 9.69
C LYS A 412 -12.75 -11.35 8.54
N MET A 413 -12.75 -10.76 7.35
CA MET A 413 -13.16 -11.45 6.14
C MET A 413 -12.17 -12.59 5.84
N SER A 414 -12.68 -13.80 5.62
CA SER A 414 -11.89 -14.91 5.13
C SER A 414 -12.71 -15.81 4.22
N LYS A 415 -12.06 -16.37 3.19
CA LYS A 415 -12.72 -17.29 2.26
C LYS A 415 -13.27 -18.52 2.98
N SER A 416 -12.57 -19.01 4.01
CA SER A 416 -13.02 -20.14 4.84
C SER A 416 -14.30 -19.87 5.62
N LYS A 417 -14.59 -18.61 5.98
CA LYS A 417 -15.82 -18.21 6.67
C LYS A 417 -16.98 -17.87 5.71
N GLY A 418 -16.73 -17.83 4.40
CA GLY A 418 -17.73 -17.45 3.41
C GLY A 418 -18.21 -15.99 3.50
N ASN A 419 -17.58 -15.15 4.33
CA ASN A 419 -17.99 -13.77 4.59
C ASN A 419 -17.24 -12.73 3.74
N VAL A 420 -16.55 -13.17 2.67
CA VAL A 420 -15.82 -12.29 1.76
C VAL A 420 -16.76 -11.54 0.83
N ILE A 421 -16.52 -10.25 0.68
CA ILE A 421 -17.26 -9.41 -0.29
C ILE A 421 -16.45 -9.34 -1.58
N ASN A 422 -17.06 -9.76 -2.68
CA ASN A 422 -16.45 -9.73 -4.00
C ASN A 422 -16.52 -8.31 -4.60
N PRO A 423 -15.38 -7.68 -4.95
CA PRO A 423 -15.38 -6.35 -5.55
C PRO A 423 -16.10 -6.30 -6.90
N ASP A 424 -16.17 -7.37 -7.68
CA ASP A 424 -16.88 -7.36 -8.97
C ASP A 424 -18.37 -7.04 -8.81
N GLN A 425 -19.03 -7.62 -7.81
CA GLN A 425 -20.44 -7.36 -7.51
C GLN A 425 -20.66 -5.90 -7.10
N ILE A 426 -19.71 -5.33 -6.36
CA ILE A 426 -19.77 -3.93 -5.93
C ILE A 426 -19.53 -2.99 -7.11
N ILE A 427 -18.56 -3.29 -7.98
CA ILE A 427 -18.25 -2.51 -9.18
C ILE A 427 -19.41 -2.56 -10.17
N GLU A 428 -20.03 -3.72 -10.38
CA GLU A 428 -21.20 -3.84 -11.24
C GLU A 428 -22.36 -2.97 -10.75
N LYS A 429 -22.62 -3.01 -9.43
CA LYS A 429 -23.74 -2.25 -8.84
C LYS A 429 -23.48 -0.75 -8.72
N TYR A 430 -22.27 -0.35 -8.32
CA TYR A 430 -21.97 1.02 -7.90
C TYR A 430 -20.82 1.70 -8.68
N GLY A 431 -20.03 0.94 -9.44
CA GLY A 431 -18.83 1.43 -10.12
C GLY A 431 -17.57 1.40 -9.25
N ALA A 432 -16.42 1.30 -9.91
CA ALA A 432 -15.10 1.36 -9.31
C ALA A 432 -14.84 2.69 -8.59
N ASP A 433 -15.29 3.82 -9.15
CA ASP A 433 -15.12 5.14 -8.52
C ASP A 433 -15.81 5.21 -7.15
N THR A 434 -17.01 4.65 -7.06
CA THR A 434 -17.75 4.58 -5.79
C THR A 434 -17.03 3.71 -4.78
N LEU A 435 -16.57 2.52 -5.20
CA LEU A 435 -15.86 1.59 -4.30
C LEU A 435 -14.59 2.23 -3.72
N ARG A 436 -13.76 2.81 -4.59
CA ARG A 436 -12.51 3.48 -4.19
C ARG A 436 -12.77 4.63 -3.21
N LEU A 437 -13.71 5.51 -3.53
CA LEU A 437 -14.03 6.65 -2.69
C LEU A 437 -14.68 6.22 -1.37
N TYR A 438 -15.50 5.17 -1.38
CA TYR A 438 -16.08 4.58 -0.17
C TYR A 438 -15.01 4.03 0.77
N LEU A 439 -14.09 3.19 0.28
CA LEU A 439 -13.02 2.62 1.10
C LEU A 439 -12.21 3.69 1.83
N MET A 440 -11.93 4.80 1.14
CA MET A 440 -11.19 5.93 1.71
C MET A 440 -12.05 6.86 2.60
N PHE A 441 -13.37 6.76 2.54
CA PHE A 441 -14.29 7.56 3.35
C PHE A 441 -14.77 6.85 4.62
N MET A 442 -14.67 5.52 4.68
CA MET A 442 -15.11 4.71 5.83
C MET A 442 -14.50 5.18 7.16
N GLY A 443 -13.29 5.73 7.15
CA GLY A 443 -12.59 6.23 8.33
C GLY A 443 -11.12 6.53 8.03
N PRO A 444 -10.32 6.84 9.06
CA PRO A 444 -8.85 6.87 8.95
C PRO A 444 -8.32 5.57 8.34
N LEU A 445 -7.22 5.65 7.57
CA LEU A 445 -6.73 4.50 6.82
C LEU A 445 -6.24 3.37 7.73
N ASP A 446 -5.65 3.68 8.88
CA ASP A 446 -5.07 2.77 9.86
C ASP A 446 -6.09 2.07 10.78
N GLU A 447 -7.33 2.54 10.80
CA GLU A 447 -8.38 1.97 11.66
C GLU A 447 -9.08 0.75 11.03
N LYS A 448 -9.49 -0.20 11.87
CA LYS A 448 -10.38 -1.30 11.47
C LYS A 448 -11.78 -0.77 11.20
N LYS A 449 -12.38 -1.18 10.08
CA LYS A 449 -13.66 -0.62 9.62
C LYS A 449 -14.60 -1.74 9.18
N ALA A 450 -15.85 -1.69 9.64
CA ALA A 450 -16.88 -2.65 9.22
C ALA A 450 -17.52 -2.22 7.89
N TRP A 451 -17.69 -3.17 6.97
CA TRP A 451 -18.38 -2.93 5.71
C TRP A 451 -19.85 -2.55 5.92
N SER A 452 -20.37 -1.61 5.12
CA SER A 452 -21.76 -1.13 5.20
C SER A 452 -22.35 -0.82 3.82
N ASP A 453 -23.30 -1.64 3.39
CA ASP A 453 -24.03 -1.45 2.12
C ASP A 453 -24.86 -0.16 2.07
N LYS A 454 -25.32 0.31 3.23
CA LYS A 454 -26.01 1.61 3.36
C LYS A 454 -25.06 2.77 3.08
N SER A 455 -23.83 2.68 3.59
CA SER A 455 -22.86 3.78 3.51
C SER A 455 -22.29 3.94 2.11
N ILE A 456 -22.00 2.84 1.40
CA ILE A 456 -21.54 2.89 0.00
C ILE A 456 -22.59 3.50 -0.94
N ASN A 457 -23.89 3.25 -0.70
CA ASN A 457 -24.96 3.90 -1.45
C ASN A 457 -24.95 5.43 -1.30
N GLY A 458 -24.57 5.94 -0.13
CA GLY A 458 -24.37 7.38 0.09
C GLY A 458 -23.28 7.98 -0.80
N ILE A 459 -22.18 7.24 -0.97
CA ILE A 459 -21.07 7.65 -1.86
C ILE A 459 -21.49 7.62 -3.33
N TYR A 460 -22.19 6.56 -3.75
CA TYR A 460 -22.74 6.46 -5.09
C TYR A 460 -23.62 7.69 -5.42
N ASN A 461 -24.56 8.01 -4.52
CA ASN A 461 -25.46 9.15 -4.69
C ASN A 461 -24.71 10.49 -4.68
N TRP A 462 -23.64 10.61 -3.89
CA TRP A 462 -22.80 11.80 -3.90
C TRP A 462 -22.07 11.97 -5.25
N LEU A 463 -21.51 10.92 -5.84
CA LEU A 463 -20.90 10.99 -7.16
C LEU A 463 -21.92 11.33 -8.26
N GLN A 464 -23.13 10.78 -8.19
CA GLN A 464 -24.23 11.16 -9.08
C GLN A 464 -24.59 12.65 -8.93
N ARG A 465 -24.58 13.16 -7.70
CA ARG A 465 -24.80 14.59 -7.42
C ARG A 465 -23.68 15.46 -8.00
N VAL A 466 -22.42 15.07 -7.85
CA VAL A 466 -21.27 15.75 -8.47
C VAL A 466 -21.42 15.79 -9.99
N TYR A 467 -21.72 14.65 -10.61
CA TYR A 467 -21.93 14.56 -12.06
C TYR A 467 -23.03 15.50 -12.54
N ARG A 468 -24.20 15.49 -11.90
CA ARG A 468 -25.32 16.39 -12.24
C ARG A 468 -24.96 17.87 -12.08
N LEU A 469 -24.26 18.23 -11.00
CA LEU A 469 -23.85 19.61 -10.75
C LEU A 469 -23.04 20.17 -11.92
N PHE A 470 -22.11 19.39 -12.46
CA PHE A 470 -21.29 19.83 -13.57
C PHE A 470 -22.01 19.67 -14.92
N ILE A 471 -22.68 18.55 -15.21
CA ILE A 471 -23.15 18.25 -16.56
C ILE A 471 -24.49 18.90 -16.93
N VAL A 472 -25.44 19.00 -15.99
CA VAL A 472 -26.76 19.55 -16.28
C VAL A 472 -26.64 21.06 -16.50
N GLU A 473 -27.20 21.54 -17.60
CA GLU A 473 -27.19 22.96 -17.98
C GLU A 473 -27.96 23.81 -16.95
N GLY A 474 -27.47 25.02 -16.69
CA GLY A 474 -28.07 25.92 -15.70
C GLY A 474 -27.71 25.65 -14.23
N ASN A 475 -27.14 24.48 -13.87
CA ASN A 475 -26.72 24.21 -12.49
C ASN A 475 -25.53 25.06 -12.04
N LEU A 476 -24.56 25.27 -12.93
CA LEU A 476 -23.39 26.12 -12.70
C LEU A 476 -23.20 27.05 -13.89
N LYS A 477 -23.16 28.35 -13.62
CA LYS A 477 -22.78 29.39 -14.56
C LYS A 477 -21.25 29.48 -14.61
N ILE A 478 -20.69 29.34 -15.81
CA ILE A 478 -19.26 29.53 -16.03
C ILE A 478 -18.97 31.03 -16.12
N VAL A 479 -18.11 31.53 -15.23
CA VAL A 479 -17.64 32.93 -15.23
C VAL A 479 -16.16 32.98 -15.61
N GLU A 480 -15.71 34.11 -16.15
CA GLU A 480 -14.31 34.31 -16.54
C GLU A 480 -13.39 34.43 -15.31
N ASN A 481 -13.78 35.27 -14.36
CA ASN A 481 -12.98 35.58 -13.17
C ASN A 481 -13.66 35.06 -11.90
N PRO A 482 -12.93 34.35 -11.01
CA PRO A 482 -13.51 33.86 -9.78
C PRO A 482 -13.68 35.03 -8.79
N ASN A 483 -14.84 35.11 -8.16
CA ASN A 483 -15.06 36.05 -7.08
C ASN A 483 -14.21 35.69 -5.83
N TYR A 484 -14.18 36.59 -4.85
CA TYR A 484 -13.37 36.44 -3.64
C TYR A 484 -13.70 35.16 -2.86
N GLN A 485 -15.00 34.83 -2.73
CA GLN A 485 -15.46 33.68 -1.96
C GLN A 485 -15.06 32.35 -2.63
N LEU A 486 -15.15 32.28 -3.96
CA LEU A 486 -14.74 31.14 -4.75
C LEU A 486 -13.22 30.92 -4.66
N LYS A 487 -12.40 31.99 -4.74
CA LYS A 487 -10.94 31.92 -4.54
C LYS A 487 -10.59 31.35 -3.15
N ILE A 488 -11.19 31.87 -2.09
CA ILE A 488 -10.94 31.41 -0.72
C ILE A 488 -11.30 29.94 -0.54
N ASN A 489 -12.52 29.55 -0.95
CA ASN A 489 -12.98 28.19 -0.76
C ASN A 489 -12.17 27.18 -1.57
N PHE A 490 -11.74 27.56 -2.78
CA PHE A 490 -10.87 26.73 -3.59
C PHE A 490 -9.46 26.60 -2.99
N ASN A 491 -8.85 27.70 -2.51
CA ASN A 491 -7.55 27.62 -1.83
C ASN A 491 -7.62 26.75 -0.57
N LYS A 492 -8.68 26.91 0.24
CA LYS A 492 -8.92 26.06 1.43
C LYS A 492 -9.08 24.59 1.08
N LEU A 493 -9.79 24.28 -0.02
CA LEU A 493 -9.88 22.92 -0.54
C LEU A 493 -8.47 22.40 -0.85
N LEU A 494 -7.70 23.12 -1.67
CA LEU A 494 -6.38 22.67 -2.12
C LEU A 494 -5.41 22.49 -0.94
N ASP A 495 -5.38 23.44 0.00
CA ASP A 495 -4.60 23.35 1.25
C ASP A 495 -4.89 22.06 2.04
N LYS A 496 -6.18 21.76 2.21
CA LYS A 496 -6.60 20.58 2.98
C LYS A 496 -6.26 19.30 2.24
N ILE A 497 -6.49 19.24 0.92
CA ILE A 497 -6.18 18.08 0.09
C ILE A 497 -4.68 17.77 0.12
N GLU A 498 -3.81 18.76 -0.12
CA GLU A 498 -2.36 18.57 -0.12
C GLU A 498 -1.85 18.09 1.25
N LYS A 499 -2.35 18.70 2.32
CA LYS A 499 -2.03 18.30 3.69
C LYS A 499 -2.49 16.88 3.99
N ASP A 500 -3.74 16.56 3.65
CA ASP A 500 -4.34 15.28 3.98
C ASP A 500 -3.75 14.14 3.18
N PHE A 501 -3.53 14.31 1.87
CA PHE A 501 -2.89 13.27 1.06
C PHE A 501 -1.49 12.99 1.58
N THR A 502 -0.69 14.03 1.85
CA THR A 502 0.66 13.87 2.43
C THR A 502 0.65 13.06 3.74
N ASN A 503 -0.38 13.27 4.56
CA ASN A 503 -0.58 12.60 5.85
C ASN A 503 -1.49 11.36 5.78
N LEU A 504 -1.88 10.91 4.60
CA LEU A 504 -2.77 9.76 4.36
C LEU A 504 -4.15 9.87 5.07
N LYS A 505 -4.66 11.09 5.27
CA LYS A 505 -5.97 11.39 5.90
C LYS A 505 -7.10 11.53 4.88
N PHE A 506 -7.28 10.48 4.08
CA PHE A 506 -8.13 10.50 2.89
C PHE A 506 -9.62 10.77 3.16
N ASN A 507 -10.16 10.27 4.27
CA ASN A 507 -11.54 10.50 4.67
C ASN A 507 -11.85 12.00 4.86
N THR A 508 -10.96 12.73 5.52
CA THR A 508 -11.15 14.17 5.76
C THR A 508 -10.93 15.02 4.52
N ALA A 509 -10.12 14.55 3.57
CA ALA A 509 -9.97 15.16 2.24
C ALA A 509 -11.28 15.03 1.44
N ILE A 510 -11.92 13.85 1.49
CA ILE A 510 -13.24 13.63 0.88
C ILE A 510 -14.29 14.55 1.52
N SER A 511 -14.33 14.67 2.86
CA SER A 511 -15.22 15.62 3.52
C SER A 511 -15.02 17.06 3.03
N GLN A 512 -13.77 17.48 2.78
CA GLN A 512 -13.50 18.80 2.22
C GLN A 512 -14.01 18.96 0.78
N MET A 513 -13.89 17.93 -0.06
CA MET A 513 -14.51 17.93 -1.40
C MET A 513 -16.04 18.03 -1.32
N MET A 514 -16.67 17.30 -0.39
CA MET A 514 -18.12 17.38 -0.15
C MET A 514 -18.54 18.79 0.27
N ILE A 515 -17.78 19.44 1.16
CA ILE A 515 -18.01 20.83 1.57
C ILE A 515 -17.90 21.78 0.37
N PHE A 516 -16.90 21.60 -0.48
CA PHE A 516 -16.72 22.43 -1.68
C PHE A 516 -17.88 22.26 -2.68
N ILE A 517 -18.33 21.03 -2.92
CA ILE A 517 -19.51 20.75 -3.75
C ILE A 517 -20.77 21.40 -3.17
N ASN A 518 -20.99 21.30 -1.84
CA ASN A 518 -22.11 21.98 -1.18
C ASN A 518 -22.05 23.50 -1.32
N PHE A 519 -20.85 24.09 -1.29
CA PHE A 519 -20.64 25.52 -1.56
C PHE A 519 -21.04 25.88 -2.99
N LEU A 520 -20.61 25.10 -4.00
CA LEU A 520 -20.95 25.36 -5.41
C LEU A 520 -22.46 25.30 -5.69
N TYR A 521 -23.20 24.43 -5.01
CA TYR A 521 -24.67 24.39 -5.10
C TYR A 521 -25.35 25.69 -4.62
N LYS A 522 -24.69 26.44 -3.71
CA LYS A 522 -25.18 27.72 -3.20
C LYS A 522 -24.70 28.88 -4.08
N GLU A 523 -23.42 28.88 -4.43
CA GLU A 523 -22.79 29.95 -5.20
C GLU A 523 -23.29 30.01 -6.66
N ARG A 524 -23.55 28.85 -7.27
CA ARG A 524 -23.97 28.69 -8.68
C ARG A 524 -23.04 29.28 -9.74
N GLU A 525 -21.89 29.84 -9.36
CA GLU A 525 -20.86 30.34 -10.26
C GLU A 525 -19.53 29.60 -10.07
N ILE A 526 -18.85 29.31 -11.17
CA ILE A 526 -17.52 28.68 -11.17
C ILE A 526 -16.71 29.12 -12.38
N THR A 527 -15.38 29.08 -12.31
CA THR A 527 -14.54 29.27 -13.50
C THR A 527 -14.19 27.94 -14.13
N LYS A 528 -13.94 27.93 -15.44
CA LYS A 528 -13.41 26.77 -16.16
C LYS A 528 -12.15 26.18 -15.49
N LYS A 529 -11.23 27.06 -15.05
CA LYS A 529 -9.99 26.66 -14.35
C LYS A 529 -10.26 25.94 -13.03
N ILE A 530 -11.21 26.43 -12.21
CA ILE A 530 -11.57 25.80 -10.94
C ILE A 530 -12.31 24.48 -11.16
N THR A 531 -13.19 24.41 -12.17
CA THR A 531 -13.84 23.16 -12.59
C THR A 531 -12.80 22.07 -12.89
N LEU A 532 -11.85 22.36 -13.79
CA LEU A 532 -10.81 21.39 -14.14
C LEU A 532 -9.92 21.04 -12.95
N SER A 533 -9.59 22.01 -12.09
CA SER A 533 -8.78 21.75 -10.90
C SER A 533 -9.47 20.87 -9.87
N PHE A 534 -10.78 21.07 -9.66
CA PHE A 534 -11.56 20.20 -8.78
C PHE A 534 -11.67 18.77 -9.34
N LEU A 535 -11.95 18.63 -10.64
CA LEU A 535 -12.00 17.32 -11.29
C LEU A 535 -10.64 16.63 -11.25
N GLN A 536 -9.54 17.38 -11.38
CA GLN A 536 -8.19 16.85 -11.22
C GLN A 536 -7.96 16.28 -9.81
N ILE A 537 -8.38 16.98 -8.76
CA ILE A 537 -8.33 16.47 -7.37
C ILE A 537 -9.21 15.22 -7.23
N LEU A 538 -10.45 15.29 -7.71
CA LEU A 538 -11.39 14.16 -7.66
C LEU A 538 -10.83 12.93 -8.40
N SER A 539 -10.08 13.14 -9.49
CA SER A 539 -9.51 12.06 -10.29
C SER A 539 -8.53 11.16 -9.53
N CYS A 540 -8.01 11.61 -8.37
CA CYS A 540 -7.21 10.75 -7.50
C CYS A 540 -8.06 9.63 -6.86
N TYR A 541 -9.32 9.92 -6.53
CA TYR A 541 -10.26 8.97 -5.92
C TYR A 541 -11.13 8.27 -6.96
N ALA A 542 -11.69 9.07 -7.86
CA ALA A 542 -12.71 8.69 -8.82
C ALA A 542 -12.26 9.13 -10.24
N PRO A 543 -11.26 8.46 -10.83
CA PRO A 543 -10.66 8.88 -12.09
C PRO A 543 -11.63 8.84 -13.27
N HIS A 544 -12.57 7.89 -13.31
CA HIS A 544 -13.42 7.69 -14.49
C HIS A 544 -14.45 8.81 -14.65
N ILE A 545 -15.16 9.15 -13.57
CA ILE A 545 -16.16 10.23 -13.54
C ILE A 545 -15.51 11.59 -13.74
N ALA A 546 -14.31 11.81 -13.19
CA ALA A 546 -13.57 13.05 -13.36
C ALA A 546 -13.20 13.29 -14.83
N GLU A 547 -12.61 12.30 -15.50
CA GLU A 547 -12.30 12.39 -16.93
C GLU A 547 -13.56 12.56 -17.77
N GLU A 548 -14.64 11.85 -17.46
CA GLU A 548 -15.88 11.97 -18.24
C GLU A 548 -16.49 13.37 -18.13
N ILE A 549 -16.56 13.93 -16.92
CA ILE A 549 -17.08 15.29 -16.73
C ILE A 549 -16.22 16.29 -17.52
N ALA A 550 -14.90 16.14 -17.43
CA ALA A 550 -13.96 17.01 -18.14
C ALA A 550 -14.11 16.88 -19.65
N PHE A 551 -14.20 15.65 -20.18
CA PHE A 551 -14.42 15.39 -21.60
C PHE A 551 -15.72 16.01 -22.12
N LEU A 552 -16.82 15.85 -21.38
CA LEU A 552 -18.12 16.39 -21.78
C LEU A 552 -18.14 17.92 -21.80
N LYS A 553 -17.38 18.58 -20.91
CA LYS A 553 -17.26 20.04 -20.83
C LYS A 553 -16.27 20.63 -21.83
N GLU A 554 -15.13 19.97 -22.01
CA GLU A 554 -14.03 20.47 -22.82
C GLU A 554 -14.08 19.98 -24.27
N LYS A 555 -14.92 18.99 -24.57
CA LYS A 555 -15.01 18.30 -25.87
C LYS A 555 -13.67 17.73 -26.34
N LYS A 556 -12.77 17.45 -25.40
CA LYS A 556 -11.45 16.85 -25.63
C LYS A 556 -11.01 16.04 -24.42
N ILE A 557 -10.15 15.07 -24.66
CA ILE A 557 -9.57 14.26 -23.59
C ILE A 557 -8.55 15.11 -22.81
N ILE A 558 -8.70 15.14 -21.48
CA ILE A 558 -7.80 15.88 -20.61
C ILE A 558 -6.66 15.00 -20.14
N ASN A 559 -6.96 13.78 -19.65
CA ASN A 559 -5.98 12.88 -19.06
C ASN A 559 -5.24 13.53 -17.88
N PHE A 560 -5.96 13.74 -16.78
CA PHE A 560 -5.52 14.40 -15.55
C PHE A 560 -4.21 13.84 -15.00
N PHE A 561 -3.97 12.53 -15.13
CA PHE A 561 -2.72 11.89 -14.68
C PHE A 561 -1.46 12.53 -15.29
N THR A 562 -1.59 13.15 -16.48
CA THR A 562 -0.50 13.82 -17.20
C THR A 562 -0.43 15.33 -16.99
N LYS A 563 -1.37 15.92 -16.21
CA LYS A 563 -1.47 17.37 -16.00
C LYS A 563 -0.73 17.80 -14.75
N SER A 564 -0.23 19.03 -14.75
CA SER A 564 0.36 19.65 -13.56
C SER A 564 -0.70 19.85 -12.48
N TRP A 565 -0.32 19.61 -11.22
CA TRP A 565 -1.17 19.75 -10.05
C TRP A 565 -1.76 21.18 -9.95
N PRO A 566 -2.99 21.36 -9.43
CA PRO A 566 -3.62 22.67 -9.34
C PRO A 566 -2.79 23.69 -8.56
N LYS A 567 -2.92 24.97 -8.94
CA LYS A 567 -2.28 26.09 -8.25
C LYS A 567 -3.31 26.95 -7.52
N LYS A 568 -2.92 27.45 -6.34
CA LYS A 568 -3.70 28.42 -5.56
C LYS A 568 -3.88 29.73 -6.33
N TYR A 569 -4.94 30.44 -5.99
CA TYR A 569 -5.15 31.81 -6.41
C TYR A 569 -4.50 32.76 -5.41
N THR A 570 -3.88 33.83 -5.90
CA THR A 570 -3.52 34.96 -5.04
C THR A 570 -4.80 35.63 -4.54
N ILE A 571 -4.86 35.88 -3.24
CA ILE A 571 -5.97 36.58 -2.60
C ILE A 571 -5.42 37.95 -2.20
N GLU A 572 -5.91 38.99 -2.86
CA GLU A 572 -5.70 40.36 -2.38
C GLU A 572 -6.51 40.52 -1.09
N GLU A 573 -5.83 40.82 0.01
CA GLU A 573 -6.51 41.17 1.25
C GLU A 573 -7.28 42.47 1.06
N LYS A 574 -8.59 42.37 0.83
CA LYS A 574 -9.44 43.55 0.97
C LYS A 574 -9.56 43.84 2.46
N ARG A 575 -8.96 44.97 2.91
CA ARG A 575 -9.29 45.59 4.21
C ARG A 575 -10.81 45.65 4.33
N GLY A 576 -11.36 45.28 5.49
CA GLY A 576 -12.79 45.42 5.75
C GLY A 576 -13.70 44.24 5.38
N ASN A 577 -13.22 42.98 5.42
CA ASN A 577 -14.08 41.79 5.29
C ASN A 577 -13.76 40.68 6.31
N ARG A 578 -12.96 40.97 7.33
CA ARG A 578 -12.54 39.99 8.34
C ARG A 578 -13.56 39.94 9.48
N ILE A 579 -13.96 38.74 9.87
CA ILE A 579 -14.85 38.54 11.02
C ILE A 579 -14.02 38.15 12.23
N TYR A 580 -14.09 38.96 13.28
CA TYR A 580 -13.44 38.73 14.56
C TYR A 580 -14.45 38.23 15.58
N ILE A 581 -14.09 37.18 16.31
CA ILE A 581 -14.87 36.68 17.44
C ILE A 581 -14.52 37.52 18.68
N VAL A 582 -15.50 38.09 19.35
CA VAL A 582 -15.29 38.83 20.60
C VAL A 582 -15.48 37.90 21.79
N GLN A 583 -14.45 37.80 22.62
CA GLN A 583 -14.46 37.08 23.89
C GLN A 583 -14.20 38.04 25.04
N ILE A 584 -14.95 37.89 26.13
CA ILE A 584 -14.75 38.66 27.37
C ILE A 584 -14.53 37.65 28.49
N ASN A 585 -13.36 37.70 29.13
CA ASN A 585 -12.85 36.68 30.08
C ASN A 585 -13.01 35.25 29.52
N GLY A 586 -12.61 35.05 28.27
CA GLY A 586 -12.66 33.75 27.57
C GLY A 586 -14.05 33.29 27.10
N LYS A 587 -15.14 34.00 27.44
CA LYS A 587 -16.51 33.64 27.02
C LYS A 587 -16.91 34.35 25.73
N PHE A 588 -17.52 33.64 24.78
CA PHE A 588 -18.04 34.20 23.53
C PHE A 588 -19.15 35.24 23.78
N ARG A 589 -19.04 36.41 23.15
CA ARG A 589 -20.01 37.52 23.29
C ARG A 589 -20.55 38.06 21.98
N GLY A 590 -19.92 37.76 20.85
CA GLY A 590 -20.41 38.15 19.54
C GLY A 590 -19.33 38.15 18.47
N LYS A 591 -19.62 38.78 17.34
CA LYS A 591 -18.72 38.91 16.20
C LYS A 591 -18.64 40.36 15.74
N ILE A 592 -17.47 40.78 15.27
CA ILE A 592 -17.23 42.06 14.61
C ILE A 592 -16.87 41.77 13.16
N LEU A 593 -17.55 42.40 12.22
CA LEU A 593 -17.10 42.47 10.84
C LEU A 593 -16.24 43.71 10.72
N GLU A 594 -14.94 43.53 10.47
CA GLU A 594 -14.05 44.61 10.06
C GLU A 594 -14.62 45.19 8.76
N ILE A 595 -14.76 46.51 8.69
CA ILE A 595 -15.19 47.26 7.50
C ILE A 595 -14.19 48.39 7.29
N ASN A 596 -14.23 49.08 6.14
CA ASN A 596 -13.24 50.11 5.79
C ASN A 596 -13.00 51.18 6.88
N ASP A 597 -14.03 51.51 7.66
CA ASP A 597 -13.95 52.55 8.70
C ASP A 597 -13.52 52.02 10.08
N LEU A 598 -13.60 50.70 10.29
CA LEU A 598 -13.21 50.02 11.53
C LEU A 598 -11.89 49.29 11.31
N ASP A 599 -10.77 49.97 11.56
CA ASP A 599 -9.47 49.32 11.58
C ASP A 599 -9.26 48.65 12.95
N ILE A 600 -9.25 47.32 12.97
CA ILE A 600 -9.11 46.56 14.22
C ILE A 600 -7.69 46.66 14.79
N ARG A 601 -6.73 47.17 14.02
CA ARG A 601 -5.38 47.49 14.50
C ARG A 601 -5.30 48.86 15.18
N ASP A 602 -6.31 49.71 15.01
CA ASP A 602 -6.45 50.97 15.74
C ASP A 602 -7.17 50.70 17.08
N ASP A 603 -6.38 50.62 18.16
CA ASP A 603 -6.90 50.33 19.51
C ASP A 603 -7.95 51.35 19.96
N GLY A 604 -7.85 52.61 19.53
CA GLY A 604 -8.81 53.67 19.85
C GLY A 604 -10.17 53.42 19.21
N LYS A 605 -10.20 53.25 17.88
CA LYS A 605 -11.44 52.96 17.14
C LYS A 605 -12.08 51.64 17.57
N LEU A 606 -11.25 50.62 17.83
CA LEU A 606 -11.72 49.33 18.28
C LEU A 606 -12.37 49.42 19.67
N ARG A 607 -11.76 50.13 20.62
CA ARG A 607 -12.34 50.35 21.95
C ARG A 607 -13.65 51.14 21.87
N GLU A 608 -13.74 52.15 21.02
CA GLU A 608 -14.97 52.91 20.81
C GLU A 608 -16.10 51.98 20.32
N TYR A 609 -15.81 51.17 19.29
CA TYR A 609 -16.76 50.21 18.76
C TYR A 609 -17.20 49.17 19.82
N LEU A 610 -16.25 48.64 20.59
CA LEU A 610 -16.53 47.67 21.66
C LEU A 610 -17.37 48.28 22.78
N ASN A 611 -17.04 49.49 23.23
CA ASN A 611 -17.78 50.22 24.25
C ASN A 611 -19.21 50.56 23.80
N ARG A 612 -19.43 50.76 22.49
CA ARG A 612 -20.76 50.99 21.93
C ARG A 612 -21.58 49.70 21.78
N ASN A 613 -21.00 48.68 21.14
CA ASN A 613 -21.75 47.49 20.71
C ASN A 613 -21.73 46.32 21.72
N PHE A 614 -20.75 46.29 22.62
CA PHE A 614 -20.61 45.28 23.66
C PHE A 614 -20.77 45.84 25.09
N LYS A 615 -21.30 47.06 25.22
CA LYS A 615 -21.48 47.81 26.48
C LYS A 615 -22.04 46.95 27.64
N LYS A 616 -23.09 46.16 27.35
CA LYS A 616 -23.75 45.30 28.35
C LYS A 616 -22.81 44.28 29.00
N TYR A 617 -21.75 43.88 28.32
CA TYR A 617 -20.77 42.90 28.81
C TYR A 617 -19.53 43.56 29.41
N LEU A 618 -19.32 44.84 29.14
CA LEU A 618 -18.18 45.62 29.64
C LEU A 618 -18.46 46.26 31.02
N GLN A 619 -19.69 46.18 31.53
CA GLN A 619 -20.07 46.60 32.89
C GLN A 619 -19.60 48.01 33.29
N ASN A 620 -19.61 48.96 32.34
CA ASN A 620 -19.08 50.32 32.51
C ASN A 620 -17.59 50.42 32.89
N LYS A 621 -16.82 49.33 32.78
CA LYS A 621 -15.37 49.38 32.95
C LYS A 621 -14.72 50.03 31.72
N ILE A 622 -14.00 51.12 31.96
CA ILE A 622 -13.30 51.87 30.91
C ILE A 622 -11.89 51.28 30.67
N ASN A 623 -11.30 50.66 31.71
CA ASN A 623 -9.99 50.01 31.63
C ASN A 623 -10.14 48.49 31.57
N TYR A 624 -9.79 47.93 30.41
CA TYR A 624 -9.67 46.49 30.18
C TYR A 624 -8.50 46.22 29.22
N ARG A 625 -7.88 45.05 29.36
CA ARG A 625 -6.81 44.60 28.48
C ARG A 625 -7.41 43.99 27.21
N LEU A 626 -6.97 44.47 26.06
CA LEU A 626 -7.39 43.96 24.76
C LEU A 626 -6.23 43.19 24.12
N LYS A 627 -6.50 41.99 23.59
CA LYS A 627 -5.55 41.19 22.82
C LYS A 627 -6.20 40.71 21.54
N ILE A 628 -5.52 40.87 20.41
CA ILE A 628 -5.93 40.30 19.13
C ILE A 628 -5.13 39.03 18.89
N ILE A 629 -5.82 37.89 18.80
CA ILE A 629 -5.19 36.59 18.62
C ILE A 629 -5.38 36.14 17.17
N LYS A 630 -4.26 36.00 16.45
CA LYS A 630 -4.17 35.45 15.09
C LYS A 630 -5.16 36.07 14.09
N ASP A 631 -5.44 37.37 14.21
CA ASP A 631 -6.40 38.11 13.37
C ASP A 631 -7.80 37.46 13.30
N LYS A 632 -8.23 36.79 14.38
CA LYS A 632 -9.50 36.05 14.44
C LYS A 632 -10.29 36.27 15.73
N ILE A 633 -9.63 36.55 16.84
CA ILE A 633 -10.26 36.70 18.15
C ILE A 633 -9.82 38.01 18.77
N ILE A 634 -10.79 38.79 19.25
CA ILE A 634 -10.58 39.94 20.13
C ILE A 634 -10.91 39.45 21.54
N LEU A 635 -9.88 39.30 22.36
CA LEU A 635 -10.00 38.87 23.75
C LEU A 635 -9.90 40.11 24.66
N ILE A 636 -10.89 40.26 25.52
CA ILE A 636 -10.99 41.31 26.53
C ILE A 636 -10.87 40.65 27.91
N GLU A 637 -9.91 41.11 28.70
CA GLU A 637 -9.65 40.64 30.07
C GLU A 637 -9.78 41.84 31.03
N PHE A 638 -10.52 41.65 32.13
CA PHE A 638 -10.71 42.67 33.17
C PHE A 638 -9.72 42.58 34.32
#